data_AF-A0A317W658-F1
#
_entry.id   AF-A0A317W658-F1
#
_cell.length_a   1.000
_cell.length_b   1.000
_cell.length_c   1.000
_cell.angle_alpha   90.00
_cell.angle_beta   90.00
_cell.angle_gamma   90.00
#
_symmetry.space_group_name_H-M   'P 1'
#
loop_
_entity.id
_entity.type
_entity.pdbx_description
1 polymer ?
#
loop_
_entity_poly.entity_id
_entity_poly.type
_entity_poly.pdbx_seq_one_letter_code
_entity_poly.pdbx_strand_id
1 'polypeptide(L)'
;MARFQIVSDLHLEKPKAYDLFEIPAKAPYLALLGDIGNVTDDGFLPFIEAQLRKFQIVFLVLGNHEPFHSSWLDVRDKLGKFSHDISLRQAQPQPGSPNNKLGEFVLLDQTRYQLTPDVTVLGCTLHSQVSEAPEEREQVSFGINDFYYIQDWTVEGHCAAHEADRAWLNDQVTEIARTDPHHKIVIFTHHSPTVAPPAVDPAHVNSLISSGFATDLVGEPCWDKPQVRLWAFGHTHYNCDFTESRTGKRIVANQRGYYFAQASAFDPEKSLGFAFIPFDSDAFVPPTPIMASITRALRPLSRSARLIARPQALHRVAAAPSIHAFSTTSRRRDVDLSGLTPTPITFLSETESLMSESVSKFATEQIAPKVRDMDEAETMDPTVVEQLFEQGLMSIEIPEDFGGAGMNFTAAIVAIEELARVDPSVSVLVDVHNTLVNTAIMKYGDGQLKRTWLPKLATGTVGSFCLSEPASGSDAFALQTKAEKTGDGYKINGSKMWITNSMEAGVFIVFANLDPSKGYRGITAFIVEKDTPGLSIAKKEKKLGIRASSTCVLNFDDVLIPKGNLLGEEGQGYKYAISVLNEGRIGIAAQMTGLALGAWENAAHYVWNDRRQFGQLIGEFQGMQHQLAQAYTEIAAARALVYNAARKKEAGQDFVQDAAMAKLYASQVAGRVSGSAVEWMGGMGFVREGIAEKMFRDSKIGAIYEGTSNIQLQTIAKLLQKQYTR
;
A
#
# COMPACT_ATOMS: atom_id res chain seq x y z
N MET A 1 -35.23 14.88 13.66
CA MET A 1 -34.21 14.11 14.41
C MET A 1 -32.88 14.37 13.75
N ALA A 2 -31.86 14.77 14.50
CA ALA A 2 -30.53 14.95 13.91
C ALA A 2 -29.96 13.60 13.42
N ARG A 3 -29.23 13.64 12.31
CA ARG A 3 -28.57 12.48 11.70
C ARG A 3 -27.24 12.96 11.13
N PHE A 4 -26.18 12.23 11.43
CA PHE A 4 -24.82 12.55 11.03
C PHE A 4 -24.33 11.50 10.05
N GLN A 5 -23.53 11.89 9.08
CA GLN A 5 -22.68 11.02 8.29
C GLN A 5 -21.27 11.16 8.85
N ILE A 6 -20.67 10.05 9.29
CA ILE A 6 -19.36 10.06 9.94
C ILE A 6 -18.34 9.57 8.92
N VAL A 7 -17.22 10.27 8.77
CA VAL A 7 -16.10 9.86 7.93
C VAL A 7 -14.81 10.27 8.65
N SER A 8 -13.91 9.32 8.89
CA SER A 8 -12.61 9.55 9.55
C SER A 8 -11.43 9.05 8.74
N ASP A 9 -10.23 9.52 9.13
CA ASP A 9 -8.90 9.10 8.66
C ASP A 9 -8.87 8.86 7.14
N LEU A 10 -9.09 9.92 6.37
CA LEU A 10 -9.17 9.87 4.91
C LEU A 10 -7.83 9.94 4.21
N HIS A 11 -6.84 10.64 4.78
CA HIS A 11 -5.54 10.95 4.17
C HIS A 11 -5.66 11.33 2.68
N LEU A 12 -5.91 12.62 2.38
CA LEU A 12 -6.15 13.11 1.02
C LEU A 12 -4.96 13.84 0.36
N GLU A 13 -3.78 13.83 1.00
CA GLU A 13 -2.59 14.60 0.63
C GLU A 13 -1.47 13.85 -0.13
N LYS A 14 -1.34 12.53 0.00
CA LYS A 14 -0.21 11.71 -0.50
C LYS A 14 -0.65 10.33 -1.06
N PRO A 15 -1.34 10.25 -2.21
CA PRO A 15 -1.46 11.30 -3.24
C PRO A 15 -2.58 12.31 -2.97
N LYS A 16 -2.46 13.48 -3.61
CA LYS A 16 -3.45 14.55 -3.53
C LYS A 16 -4.74 14.14 -4.24
N ALA A 17 -5.72 13.71 -3.47
CA ALA A 17 -6.99 13.14 -3.93
C ALA A 17 -8.22 14.00 -3.57
N TYR A 18 -8.00 15.23 -3.09
CA TYR A 18 -9.02 16.20 -2.68
C TYR A 18 -10.13 16.48 -3.73
N ASP A 19 -9.81 16.37 -5.02
CA ASP A 19 -10.74 16.56 -6.14
C ASP A 19 -11.33 15.26 -6.68
N LEU A 20 -10.77 14.11 -6.28
CA LEU A 20 -11.22 12.77 -6.68
C LEU A 20 -12.14 12.11 -5.64
N PHE A 21 -11.99 12.43 -4.35
CA PHE A 21 -12.70 11.74 -3.26
C PHE A 21 -14.13 12.26 -3.06
N GLU A 22 -15.12 11.54 -3.62
CA GLU A 22 -16.54 11.87 -3.44
C GLU A 22 -17.15 11.28 -2.16
N ILE A 23 -17.45 12.14 -1.18
CA ILE A 23 -18.44 11.83 -0.14
C ILE A 23 -19.85 12.09 -0.70
N PRO A 24 -20.74 11.08 -0.80
CA PRO A 24 -22.12 11.27 -1.26
C PRO A 24 -23.04 11.63 -0.08
N ALA A 25 -23.87 12.68 -0.18
CA ALA A 25 -24.71 13.10 0.95
C ALA A 25 -25.86 12.12 1.27
N LYS A 26 -25.85 11.55 2.48
CA LYS A 26 -26.85 10.61 3.03
C LYS A 26 -27.47 11.09 4.36
N ALA A 27 -26.88 12.11 4.97
CA ALA A 27 -27.38 12.81 6.16
C ALA A 27 -27.32 14.34 5.94
N PRO A 28 -28.07 15.16 6.68
CA PRO A 28 -27.96 16.62 6.60
C PRO A 28 -26.63 17.16 7.16
N TYR A 29 -25.99 16.44 8.07
CA TYR A 29 -24.75 16.86 8.72
C TYR A 29 -23.64 15.86 8.41
N LEU A 30 -22.47 16.36 8.01
CA LEU A 30 -21.25 15.58 7.87
C LEU A 30 -20.37 15.85 9.09
N ALA A 31 -19.74 14.82 9.64
CA ALA A 31 -18.64 14.94 10.58
C ALA A 31 -17.40 14.29 9.95
N LEU A 32 -16.42 15.14 9.68
CA LEU A 32 -15.07 14.79 9.25
C LEU A 32 -14.21 14.74 10.51
N LEU A 33 -13.70 13.57 10.87
CA LEU A 33 -13.00 13.36 12.15
C LEU A 33 -11.57 12.87 11.91
N GLY A 34 -10.59 13.56 12.47
CA GLY A 34 -9.20 13.12 12.45
C GLY A 34 -8.46 13.42 11.15
N ASP A 35 -7.64 12.49 10.68
CA ASP A 35 -6.66 12.74 9.61
C ASP A 35 -7.33 12.75 8.23
N ILE A 36 -8.01 13.86 7.91
CA ILE A 36 -8.73 14.09 6.66
C ILE A 36 -7.78 14.50 5.53
N GLY A 37 -6.71 15.22 5.87
CA GLY A 37 -5.79 15.79 4.89
C GLY A 37 -4.58 16.45 5.56
N ASN A 38 -3.94 17.36 4.82
CA ASN A 38 -3.01 18.34 5.38
C ASN A 38 -3.60 19.75 5.22
N VAL A 39 -3.75 20.53 6.29
CA VAL A 39 -4.39 21.86 6.22
C VAL A 39 -3.53 22.89 5.48
N THR A 40 -2.23 22.67 5.33
CA THR A 40 -1.38 23.56 4.51
C THR A 40 -1.68 23.45 3.02
N ASP A 41 -2.15 22.30 2.53
CA ASP A 41 -2.41 22.04 1.12
C ASP A 41 -3.45 22.99 0.50
N ASP A 42 -3.20 23.34 -0.77
CA ASP A 42 -4.14 24.11 -1.60
C ASP A 42 -5.45 23.34 -1.88
N GLY A 43 -5.44 22.00 -1.81
CA GLY A 43 -6.61 21.16 -2.06
C GLY A 43 -7.56 21.00 -0.87
N PHE A 44 -7.07 21.19 0.37
CA PHE A 44 -7.84 20.91 1.59
C PHE A 44 -9.08 21.79 1.73
N LEU A 45 -8.90 23.12 1.70
CA LEU A 45 -10.02 24.06 1.85
C LEU A 45 -11.06 23.97 0.70
N PRO A 46 -10.67 23.80 -0.58
CA PRO A 46 -11.60 23.44 -1.66
C PRO A 46 -12.38 22.15 -1.43
N PHE A 47 -11.76 21.09 -0.89
CA PHE A 47 -12.47 19.85 -0.53
C PHE A 47 -13.52 20.08 0.55
N ILE A 48 -13.20 20.86 1.60
CA ILE A 48 -14.18 21.23 2.64
C ILE A 48 -15.32 22.06 2.02
N GLU A 49 -15.04 23.05 1.16
CA GLU A 49 -16.09 23.83 0.49
C GLU A 49 -16.94 22.97 -0.45
N ALA A 50 -16.36 21.96 -1.10
CA ALA A 50 -17.11 20.99 -1.91
C ALA A 50 -18.09 20.18 -1.05
N GLN A 51 -17.79 19.89 0.22
CA GLN A 51 -18.73 19.25 1.13
C GLN A 51 -19.77 20.24 1.69
N LEU A 52 -19.41 21.50 1.95
CA LEU A 52 -20.36 22.57 2.33
C LEU A 52 -21.41 22.86 1.24
N ARG A 53 -21.19 22.42 0.00
CA ARG A 53 -22.18 22.48 -1.10
C ARG A 53 -23.14 21.28 -1.13
N LYS A 54 -22.88 20.23 -0.34
CA LYS A 54 -23.65 18.98 -0.26
C LYS A 54 -24.40 18.83 1.08
N PHE A 55 -23.83 19.34 2.17
CA PHE A 55 -24.32 19.18 3.54
C PHE A 55 -24.83 20.51 4.12
N GLN A 56 -25.73 20.45 5.11
CA GLN A 56 -26.24 21.63 5.82
C GLN A 56 -25.20 22.16 6.83
N ILE A 57 -24.48 21.25 7.47
CA ILE A 57 -23.36 21.54 8.38
C ILE A 57 -22.24 20.53 8.08
N VAL A 58 -21.00 21.01 8.00
CA VAL A 58 -19.79 20.17 8.00
C VAL A 58 -19.04 20.47 9.29
N PHE A 59 -19.01 19.48 10.19
CA PHE A 59 -18.15 19.47 11.36
C PHE A 59 -16.77 18.94 10.98
N LEU A 60 -15.70 19.54 11.50
CA LEU A 60 -14.31 19.07 11.35
C LEU A 60 -13.64 18.99 12.72
N VAL A 61 -13.19 17.79 13.12
CA VAL A 61 -12.18 17.62 14.18
C VAL A 61 -10.83 17.42 13.52
N LEU A 62 -9.79 18.09 14.03
CA LEU A 62 -8.42 17.97 13.53
C LEU A 62 -7.76 16.67 13.97
N GLY A 63 -7.06 15.99 13.05
CA GLY A 63 -6.07 14.98 13.36
C GLY A 63 -4.66 15.56 13.55
N ASN A 64 -3.67 14.68 13.66
CA ASN A 64 -2.26 15.06 13.69
C ASN A 64 -1.67 15.23 12.29
N HIS A 65 -2.32 14.70 11.25
CA HIS A 65 -1.86 14.89 9.88
C HIS A 65 -2.19 16.28 9.31
N GLU A 66 -3.26 16.94 9.80
CA GLU A 66 -3.60 18.32 9.41
C GLU A 66 -2.46 19.34 9.65
N PRO A 67 -1.78 19.38 10.81
CA PRO A 67 -0.61 20.23 11.07
C PRO A 67 0.73 19.64 10.61
N PHE A 68 0.78 18.55 9.86
CA PHE A 68 2.05 17.96 9.39
C PHE A 68 2.88 18.96 8.56
N HIS A 69 4.17 19.13 8.88
CA HIS A 69 5.07 20.20 8.42
C HIS A 69 4.69 21.64 8.82
N SER A 70 3.70 21.83 9.69
CA SER A 70 3.19 23.13 10.19
C SER A 70 3.05 23.12 11.71
N SER A 71 2.42 24.15 12.28
CA SER A 71 2.10 24.18 13.72
C SER A 71 0.59 24.05 13.94
N TRP A 72 0.20 23.56 15.12
CA TRP A 72 -1.21 23.59 15.57
C TRP A 72 -1.79 25.01 15.59
N LEU A 73 -0.95 26.03 15.84
CA LEU A 73 -1.37 27.42 15.85
C LEU A 73 -1.74 27.89 14.43
N ASP A 74 -0.85 27.67 13.45
CA ASP A 74 -1.07 28.09 12.05
C ASP A 74 -2.30 27.41 11.43
N VAL A 75 -2.52 26.12 11.74
CA VAL A 75 -3.69 25.36 11.29
C VAL A 75 -4.98 25.93 11.86
N ARG A 76 -5.03 26.17 13.19
CA ARG A 76 -6.16 26.85 13.86
C ARG A 76 -6.42 28.22 13.24
N ASP A 77 -5.38 29.00 12.98
CA ASP A 77 -5.47 30.34 12.41
C ASP A 77 -5.96 30.32 10.94
N LYS A 78 -5.52 29.36 10.12
CA LYS A 78 -5.97 29.17 8.72
C LYS A 78 -7.44 28.75 8.66
N LEU A 79 -7.87 27.83 9.52
CA LEU A 79 -9.26 27.36 9.58
C LEU A 79 -10.22 28.36 10.23
N GLY A 80 -9.77 29.15 11.21
CA GLY A 80 -10.55 30.26 11.76
C GLY A 80 -10.87 31.32 10.69
N LYS A 81 -9.87 31.68 9.86
CA LYS A 81 -10.06 32.59 8.72
C LYS A 81 -11.03 32.02 7.68
N PHE A 82 -10.93 30.73 7.36
CA PHE A 82 -11.87 30.04 6.47
C PHE A 82 -13.31 30.02 7.02
N SER A 83 -13.48 29.70 8.30
CA SER A 83 -14.79 29.72 8.97
C SER A 83 -15.45 31.10 8.92
N HIS A 84 -14.67 32.16 9.09
CA HIS A 84 -15.15 33.54 8.95
C HIS A 84 -15.59 33.88 7.52
N ASP A 85 -14.82 33.49 6.50
CA ASP A 85 -15.19 33.67 5.08
C ASP A 85 -16.50 32.94 4.73
N ILE A 86 -16.62 31.67 5.11
CA ILE A 86 -17.86 30.89 4.90
C ILE A 86 -19.05 31.57 5.58
N SER A 87 -18.89 32.04 6.82
CA SER A 87 -19.93 32.75 7.57
C SER A 87 -20.38 34.04 6.87
N LEU A 88 -19.44 34.85 6.38
CA LEU A 88 -19.73 36.06 5.60
C LEU A 88 -20.44 35.73 4.27
N ARG A 89 -20.03 34.66 3.59
CA ARG A 89 -20.61 34.21 2.31
C ARG A 89 -21.99 33.60 2.49
N GLN A 90 -22.30 32.98 3.63
CA GLN A 90 -23.64 32.54 3.99
C GLN A 90 -24.60 33.70 4.28
N ALA A 91 -24.10 34.81 4.84
CA ALA A 91 -24.88 36.00 5.16
C ALA A 91 -25.24 36.88 3.93
N GLN A 92 -24.51 36.72 2.82
CA GLN A 92 -24.73 37.51 1.61
C GLN A 92 -25.77 36.87 0.66
N PRO A 93 -26.86 37.58 0.28
CA PRO A 93 -27.85 37.06 -0.65
C PRO A 93 -27.29 37.02 -2.09
N GLN A 94 -26.94 35.82 -2.56
CA GLN A 94 -26.47 35.57 -3.94
C GLN A 94 -27.55 35.93 -4.98
N PRO A 95 -27.34 36.92 -5.88
CA PRO A 95 -28.31 37.29 -6.88
C PRO A 95 -28.35 36.26 -8.03
N GLY A 96 -29.46 35.52 -8.15
CA GLY A 96 -29.81 34.77 -9.36
C GLY A 96 -29.73 33.24 -9.30
N SER A 97 -29.35 32.62 -8.18
CA SER A 97 -29.39 31.15 -8.02
C SER A 97 -30.00 30.70 -6.70
N PRO A 98 -31.26 30.21 -6.67
CA PRO A 98 -31.93 29.79 -5.44
C PRO A 98 -31.42 28.47 -4.85
N ASN A 99 -30.51 27.76 -5.54
CA ASN A 99 -29.98 26.44 -5.15
C ASN A 99 -28.51 26.45 -4.70
N ASN A 100 -27.85 27.62 -4.59
CA ASN A 100 -26.41 27.73 -4.31
C ASN A 100 -26.11 28.32 -2.92
N LYS A 101 -26.84 27.89 -1.88
CA LYS A 101 -26.52 28.26 -0.49
C LYS A 101 -25.52 27.26 0.10
N LEU A 102 -24.39 27.77 0.59
CA LEU A 102 -23.42 26.99 1.37
C LEU A 102 -24.01 26.57 2.73
N GLY A 103 -23.71 25.33 3.13
CA GLY A 103 -23.81 24.85 4.50
C GLY A 103 -22.84 25.57 5.44
N GLU A 104 -23.02 25.33 6.72
CA GLU A 104 -22.24 25.93 7.81
C GLU A 104 -20.99 25.11 8.10
N PHE A 105 -19.86 25.77 8.33
CA PHE A 105 -18.61 25.11 8.71
C PHE A 105 -18.38 25.26 10.21
N VAL A 106 -18.17 24.14 10.90
CA VAL A 106 -17.95 24.11 12.35
C VAL A 106 -16.65 23.36 12.63
N LEU A 107 -15.58 24.10 12.90
CA LEU A 107 -14.37 23.55 13.50
C LEU A 107 -14.70 23.09 14.93
N LEU A 108 -14.29 21.89 15.29
CA LEU A 108 -14.53 21.28 16.60
C LEU A 108 -13.23 21.20 17.40
N ASP A 109 -12.83 22.36 17.91
CA ASP A 109 -11.67 22.58 18.75
C ASP A 109 -12.17 23.20 20.07
N GLN A 110 -12.29 22.38 21.12
CA GLN A 110 -12.99 22.68 22.39
C GLN A 110 -14.32 23.45 22.20
N THR A 111 -15.11 23.00 21.22
CA THR A 111 -16.28 23.72 20.70
C THR A 111 -17.60 23.03 21.07
N ARG A 112 -18.51 23.82 21.63
CA ARG A 112 -19.90 23.42 21.94
C ARG A 112 -20.86 24.02 20.92
N TYR A 113 -21.55 23.16 20.17
CA TYR A 113 -22.46 23.55 19.11
C TYR A 113 -23.91 23.10 19.40
N GLN A 114 -24.86 24.04 19.38
CA GLN A 114 -26.26 23.77 19.70
C GLN A 114 -27.06 23.39 18.44
N LEU A 115 -27.11 22.10 18.13
CA LEU A 115 -27.66 21.59 16.87
C LEU A 115 -29.20 21.62 16.81
N THR A 116 -29.85 21.27 17.92
CA THR A 116 -31.29 21.47 18.13
C THR A 116 -31.52 21.87 19.60
N PRO A 117 -32.72 22.32 20.01
CA PRO A 117 -32.98 22.64 21.42
C PRO A 117 -32.73 21.48 22.40
N ASP A 118 -32.75 20.24 21.91
CA ASP A 118 -32.56 19.00 22.68
C ASP A 118 -31.27 18.21 22.34
N VAL A 119 -30.43 18.72 21.43
CA VAL A 119 -29.16 18.08 21.00
C VAL A 119 -28.03 19.09 20.92
N THR A 120 -26.95 18.80 21.65
CA THR A 120 -25.66 19.50 21.54
C THR A 120 -24.61 18.58 20.93
N VAL A 121 -23.78 19.12 20.05
CA VAL A 121 -22.51 18.51 19.63
C VAL A 121 -21.40 19.15 20.46
N LEU A 122 -20.54 18.34 21.06
CA LEU A 122 -19.26 18.76 21.62
C LEU A 122 -18.15 18.16 20.75
N GLY A 123 -17.06 18.88 20.56
CA GLY A 123 -15.88 18.29 19.96
C GLY A 123 -14.60 19.09 20.19
N CYS A 124 -13.51 18.35 20.20
CA CYS A 124 -12.13 18.75 20.41
C CYS A 124 -11.25 17.66 19.79
N THR A 125 -9.95 17.89 19.63
CA THR A 125 -9.02 16.81 19.23
C THR A 125 -9.15 15.61 20.17
N LEU A 126 -9.29 15.83 21.48
CA LEU A 126 -8.98 14.84 22.53
C LEU A 126 -7.63 14.24 22.20
N HIS A 127 -6.58 15.01 22.46
CA HIS A 127 -5.21 14.49 22.49
C HIS A 127 -5.12 13.20 23.33
N SER A 128 -4.26 12.26 22.95
CA SER A 128 -4.10 10.99 23.66
C SER A 128 -3.26 11.14 24.92
N GLN A 129 -3.40 10.21 25.86
CA GLN A 129 -2.66 10.25 27.12
C GLN A 129 -1.41 9.37 27.02
N VAL A 130 -0.34 9.94 26.46
CA VAL A 130 0.94 9.24 26.31
C VAL A 130 1.47 8.84 27.69
N SER A 131 1.89 7.58 27.80
CA SER A 131 2.33 6.96 29.05
C SER A 131 3.49 7.68 29.73
N GLU A 132 3.50 7.67 31.06
CA GLU A 132 4.66 8.11 31.86
C GLU A 132 5.78 7.06 31.92
N ALA A 133 5.53 5.81 31.47
CA ALA A 133 6.56 4.79 31.37
C ALA A 133 7.64 5.21 30.35
N PRO A 134 8.93 5.32 30.72
CA PRO A 134 9.97 5.88 29.84
C PRO A 134 10.09 5.18 28.48
N GLU A 135 9.94 3.85 28.46
CA GLU A 135 10.04 3.04 27.24
C GLU A 135 8.86 3.31 26.30
N GLU A 136 7.62 3.32 26.79
CA GLU A 136 6.42 3.66 25.99
C GLU A 136 6.44 5.13 25.54
N ARG A 137 6.93 6.04 26.38
CA ARG A 137 7.11 7.47 26.06
C ARG A 137 8.07 7.66 24.89
N GLU A 138 9.21 6.98 24.92
CA GLU A 138 10.21 7.01 23.84
C GLU A 138 9.65 6.37 22.57
N GLN A 139 8.97 5.21 22.69
CA GLN A 139 8.34 4.53 21.55
C GLN A 139 7.23 5.38 20.90
N VAL A 140 6.37 6.08 21.65
CA VAL A 140 5.38 7.00 21.06
C VAL A 140 6.07 8.18 20.38
N SER A 141 7.11 8.74 20.98
CA SER A 141 7.83 9.91 20.45
C SER A 141 8.65 9.65 19.17
N PHE A 142 8.98 8.39 18.86
CA PHE A 142 9.74 8.01 17.66
C PHE A 142 9.00 7.04 16.73
N GLY A 143 7.95 6.36 17.21
CA GLY A 143 7.18 5.36 16.46
C GLY A 143 5.97 5.92 15.70
N ILE A 144 5.39 7.04 16.17
CA ILE A 144 4.29 7.72 15.47
C ILE A 144 4.87 8.87 14.64
N ASN A 145 5.16 8.58 13.37
CA ASN A 145 5.81 9.51 12.43
C ASN A 145 5.08 10.87 12.32
N ASP A 146 3.75 10.88 12.43
CA ASP A 146 2.92 12.07 12.26
C ASP A 146 3.24 13.17 13.28
N PHE A 147 3.57 12.79 14.52
CA PHE A 147 3.94 13.71 15.58
C PHE A 147 5.29 14.40 15.32
N TYR A 148 6.25 13.68 14.74
CA TYR A 148 7.62 14.15 14.52
C TYR A 148 7.72 15.37 13.58
N TYR A 149 6.80 15.48 12.62
CA TYR A 149 6.80 16.55 11.63
C TYR A 149 5.89 17.74 11.97
N ILE A 150 5.26 17.74 13.15
CA ILE A 150 4.53 18.90 13.68
C ILE A 150 5.53 19.83 14.38
N GLN A 151 5.55 21.10 13.99
CA GLN A 151 6.42 22.11 14.57
C GLN A 151 6.10 22.33 16.05
N ASP A 152 7.15 22.42 16.87
CA ASP A 152 7.12 22.56 18.33
C ASP A 152 6.34 21.48 19.11
N TRP A 153 6.10 20.30 18.50
CA TRP A 153 5.48 19.17 19.17
C TRP A 153 6.38 18.59 20.28
N THR A 154 5.78 18.27 21.42
CA THR A 154 6.42 17.62 22.56
C THR A 154 5.42 16.70 23.25
N VAL A 155 5.88 15.63 23.90
CA VAL A 155 5.00 14.73 24.67
C VAL A 155 4.35 15.50 25.84
N GLU A 156 5.10 16.39 26.47
CA GLU A 156 4.61 17.30 27.52
C GLU A 156 3.47 18.19 27.01
N GLY A 157 3.64 18.80 25.82
CA GLY A 157 2.61 19.60 25.18
C GLY A 157 1.38 18.79 24.76
N HIS A 158 1.59 17.56 24.26
CA HIS A 158 0.51 16.65 23.90
C HIS A 158 -0.34 16.28 25.13
N CYS A 159 0.30 15.83 26.22
CA CYS A 159 -0.42 15.47 27.45
C CYS A 159 -1.07 16.69 28.13
N ALA A 160 -0.47 17.87 28.06
CA ALA A 160 -1.10 19.10 28.55
C ALA A 160 -2.35 19.48 27.73
N ALA A 161 -2.37 19.23 26.42
CA ALA A 161 -3.54 19.40 25.58
C ALA A 161 -4.61 18.33 25.86
N HIS A 162 -4.22 17.07 26.14
CA HIS A 162 -5.13 16.02 26.59
C HIS A 162 -5.88 16.43 27.86
N GLU A 163 -5.16 16.92 28.87
CA GLU A 163 -5.77 17.36 30.13
C GLU A 163 -6.73 18.54 29.95
N ALA A 164 -6.42 19.47 29.03
CA ALA A 164 -7.32 20.57 28.68
C ALA A 164 -8.61 20.06 28.00
N ASP A 165 -8.50 19.14 27.05
CA ASP A 165 -9.65 18.52 26.36
C ASP A 165 -10.51 17.69 27.31
N ARG A 166 -9.88 16.88 28.18
CA ARG A 166 -10.54 16.05 29.21
C ARG A 166 -11.32 16.93 30.19
N ALA A 167 -10.69 17.98 30.74
CA ALA A 167 -11.33 18.92 31.64
C ALA A 167 -12.49 19.67 30.97
N TRP A 168 -12.30 20.17 29.75
CA TRP A 168 -13.34 20.87 29.00
C TRP A 168 -14.54 19.98 28.71
N LEU A 169 -14.34 18.75 28.24
CA LEU A 169 -15.41 17.77 28.00
C LEU A 169 -16.18 17.48 29.29
N ASN A 170 -15.47 17.28 30.41
CA ASN A 170 -16.07 17.02 31.72
C ASN A 170 -16.96 18.17 32.20
N ASP A 171 -16.48 19.41 32.09
CA ASP A 171 -17.24 20.61 32.48
C ASP A 171 -18.47 20.81 31.59
N GLN A 172 -18.33 20.70 30.26
CA GLN A 172 -19.47 20.87 29.35
C GLN A 172 -20.54 19.79 29.54
N VAL A 173 -20.14 18.51 29.65
CA VAL A 173 -21.10 17.42 29.89
C VAL A 173 -21.76 17.54 31.26
N THR A 174 -21.00 17.95 32.29
CA THR A 174 -21.54 18.17 33.65
C THR A 174 -22.50 19.36 33.71
N GLU A 175 -22.21 20.47 33.02
CA GLU A 175 -23.11 21.61 32.97
C GLU A 175 -24.42 21.24 32.26
N ILE A 176 -24.34 20.65 31.06
CA ILE A 176 -25.52 20.28 30.27
C ILE A 176 -26.41 19.30 31.05
N ALA A 177 -25.83 18.24 31.64
CA ALA A 177 -26.56 17.27 32.44
C ALA A 177 -27.15 17.84 33.75
N ARG A 178 -26.63 18.98 34.24
CA ARG A 178 -27.18 19.74 35.37
C ARG A 178 -28.32 20.68 34.95
N THR A 179 -28.28 21.23 33.73
CA THR A 179 -29.30 22.18 33.24
C THR A 179 -30.53 21.50 32.61
N ASP A 180 -30.34 20.41 31.86
CA ASP A 180 -31.43 19.59 31.32
C ASP A 180 -31.02 18.10 31.35
N PRO A 181 -31.57 17.30 32.29
CA PRO A 181 -31.30 15.87 32.38
C PRO A 181 -31.73 15.04 31.15
N HIS A 182 -32.63 15.55 30.31
CA HIS A 182 -33.13 14.87 29.10
C HIS A 182 -32.35 15.25 27.82
N HIS A 183 -31.45 16.23 27.92
CA HIS A 183 -30.64 16.72 26.81
C HIS A 183 -29.73 15.63 26.25
N LYS A 184 -29.49 15.66 24.94
CA LYS A 184 -28.64 14.68 24.25
C LYS A 184 -27.33 15.33 23.85
N ILE A 185 -26.23 14.65 24.15
CA ILE A 185 -24.89 15.06 23.79
C ILE A 185 -24.35 14.06 22.77
N VAL A 186 -23.77 14.61 21.71
CA VAL A 186 -22.93 13.90 20.74
C VAL A 186 -21.52 14.41 20.93
N ILE A 187 -20.54 13.52 21.03
CA ILE A 187 -19.13 13.87 21.17
C ILE A 187 -18.37 13.39 19.92
N PHE A 188 -17.53 14.27 19.39
CA PHE A 188 -16.66 14.00 18.25
C PHE A 188 -15.21 14.30 18.63
N THR A 189 -14.31 13.33 18.41
CA THR A 189 -12.88 13.43 18.74
C THR A 189 -11.98 12.91 17.62
N HIS A 190 -10.68 13.13 17.74
CA HIS A 190 -9.64 12.46 16.96
C HIS A 190 -9.34 11.09 17.59
N HIS A 191 -8.56 11.04 18.66
CA HIS A 191 -8.15 9.79 19.30
C HIS A 191 -9.33 9.02 19.94
N SER A 192 -9.11 7.73 20.20
CA SER A 192 -10.11 6.88 20.85
C SER A 192 -10.35 7.28 22.31
N PRO A 193 -11.61 7.40 22.76
CA PRO A 193 -11.98 7.72 24.14
C PRO A 193 -12.01 6.49 25.08
N THR A 194 -11.66 5.30 24.59
CA THR A 194 -11.52 4.10 25.41
C THR A 194 -10.51 3.09 24.85
N VAL A 195 -9.91 2.30 25.74
CA VAL A 195 -9.05 1.14 25.40
C VAL A 195 -9.82 -0.19 25.42
N ALA A 196 -11.16 -0.15 25.49
CA ALA A 196 -11.99 -1.35 25.47
C ALA A 196 -11.78 -2.17 24.17
N PRO A 197 -11.66 -3.52 24.23
CA PRO A 197 -11.33 -4.36 23.07
C PRO A 197 -12.17 -4.16 21.79
N PRO A 198 -13.46 -3.77 21.82
CA PRO A 198 -14.21 -3.46 20.60
C PRO A 198 -13.79 -2.18 19.88
N ALA A 199 -13.00 -1.30 20.52
CA ALA A 199 -12.52 -0.02 19.97
C ALA A 199 -11.03 -0.04 19.56
N VAL A 200 -10.27 -1.05 19.99
CA VAL A 200 -8.84 -1.18 19.72
C VAL A 200 -8.62 -2.18 18.59
N ASP A 201 -7.72 -1.89 17.65
CA ASP A 201 -7.35 -2.85 16.61
C ASP A 201 -6.71 -4.11 17.23
N PRO A 202 -7.16 -5.34 16.89
CA PRO A 202 -6.55 -6.57 17.34
C PRO A 202 -5.01 -6.65 17.15
N ALA A 203 -4.46 -6.02 16.10
CA ALA A 203 -3.02 -5.94 15.84
C ALA A 203 -2.28 -4.96 16.78
N HIS A 204 -2.98 -4.07 17.46
CA HIS A 204 -2.41 -3.03 18.34
C HIS A 204 -2.68 -3.23 19.83
N VAL A 205 -3.48 -4.23 20.23
CA VAL A 205 -3.83 -4.52 21.64
C VAL A 205 -2.63 -4.60 22.60
N ASN A 206 -1.45 -5.01 22.11
CA ASN A 206 -0.21 -5.14 22.91
C ASN A 206 0.92 -4.22 22.41
N SER A 207 0.62 -3.15 21.65
CA SER A 207 1.63 -2.27 21.07
C SER A 207 2.16 -1.23 22.08
N LEU A 208 3.48 -1.02 22.11
CA LEU A 208 4.11 0.00 22.97
C LEU A 208 3.75 1.44 22.59
N ILE A 209 3.18 1.64 21.40
CA ILE A 209 2.68 2.95 20.92
C ILE A 209 1.16 3.15 21.13
N SER A 210 0.45 2.21 21.76
CA SER A 210 -1.02 2.28 21.94
C SER A 210 -1.50 3.52 22.71
N SER A 211 -0.70 4.03 23.64
CA SER A 211 -1.01 5.27 24.39
C SER A 211 -0.93 6.54 23.54
N GLY A 212 -0.43 6.46 22.31
CA GLY A 212 -0.50 7.53 21.31
C GLY A 212 -1.82 7.57 20.53
N PHE A 213 -2.60 6.49 20.49
CA PHE A 213 -3.85 6.39 19.70
C PHE A 213 -5.14 6.48 20.54
N ALA A 214 -5.04 6.26 21.85
CA ALA A 214 -6.18 6.14 22.74
C ALA A 214 -5.93 6.73 24.14
N THR A 215 -7.02 6.98 24.85
CA THR A 215 -7.07 7.28 26.29
C THR A 215 -8.31 6.60 26.86
N ASP A 216 -8.31 6.15 28.12
CA ASP A 216 -9.49 5.50 28.71
C ASP A 216 -10.25 6.43 29.65
N LEU A 217 -11.34 7.01 29.15
CA LEU A 217 -12.15 7.97 29.91
C LEU A 217 -13.16 7.29 30.86
N VAL A 218 -12.97 6.00 31.17
CA VAL A 218 -13.89 5.22 32.02
C VAL A 218 -13.88 5.74 33.46
N GLY A 219 -14.99 6.34 33.89
CA GLY A 219 -15.14 6.98 35.20
C GLY A 219 -15.17 8.52 35.13
N GLU A 220 -14.80 9.10 33.99
CA GLU A 220 -14.88 10.56 33.78
C GLU A 220 -16.33 11.03 33.60
N PRO A 221 -16.71 12.22 34.10
CA PRO A 221 -18.01 12.82 33.85
C PRO A 221 -18.43 12.87 32.37
N CYS A 222 -17.50 13.07 31.44
CA CYS A 222 -17.80 13.06 30.01
C CYS A 222 -18.18 11.67 29.46
N TRP A 223 -17.76 10.60 30.13
CA TRP A 223 -18.06 9.22 29.74
C TRP A 223 -19.18 8.59 30.56
N ASP A 224 -19.31 8.92 31.84
CA ASP A 224 -20.25 8.25 32.75
C ASP A 224 -21.67 8.83 32.70
N LYS A 225 -21.88 9.99 32.08
CA LYS A 225 -23.20 10.66 32.01
C LYS A 225 -24.07 10.09 30.88
N PRO A 226 -25.30 9.61 31.17
CA PRO A 226 -26.20 9.02 30.16
C PRO A 226 -26.79 10.05 29.19
N GLN A 227 -26.51 11.35 29.36
CA GLN A 227 -26.78 12.40 28.37
C GLN A 227 -25.93 12.20 27.10
N VAL A 228 -24.73 11.63 27.20
CA VAL A 228 -23.89 11.28 26.05
C VAL A 228 -24.46 10.05 25.36
N ARG A 229 -24.96 10.22 24.13
CA ARG A 229 -25.66 9.16 23.37
C ARG A 229 -24.82 8.59 22.23
N LEU A 230 -23.91 9.38 21.68
CA LEU A 230 -23.02 9.00 20.60
C LEU A 230 -21.64 9.61 20.86
N TRP A 231 -20.59 8.79 20.77
CA TRP A 231 -19.22 9.21 20.59
C TRP A 231 -18.73 8.68 19.24
N ALA A 232 -18.10 9.52 18.42
CA ALA A 232 -17.41 9.06 17.22
C ALA A 232 -16.00 9.66 17.08
N PHE A 233 -15.09 8.91 16.47
CA PHE A 233 -13.64 9.19 16.51
C PHE A 233 -12.84 8.67 15.29
N GLY A 234 -11.57 9.06 15.21
CA GLY A 234 -10.53 8.72 14.23
C GLY A 234 -9.30 8.05 14.85
N HIS A 235 -8.15 8.18 14.22
CA HIS A 235 -6.80 7.74 14.64
C HIS A 235 -6.64 6.33 15.22
N THR A 236 -7.31 5.33 14.68
CA THR A 236 -7.04 3.91 15.05
C THR A 236 -6.80 3.00 13.86
N HIS A 237 -6.94 3.51 12.63
CA HIS A 237 -7.03 2.78 11.35
C HIS A 237 -8.01 1.58 11.34
N TYR A 238 -8.90 1.52 12.34
CA TYR A 238 -9.76 0.42 12.71
C TYR A 238 -11.21 0.88 12.86
N ASN A 239 -12.15 0.05 12.40
CA ASN A 239 -13.56 0.41 12.29
C ASN A 239 -14.40 -0.29 13.36
N CYS A 240 -14.88 0.46 14.36
CA CYS A 240 -15.80 -0.02 15.39
C CYS A 240 -17.22 0.55 15.24
N ASP A 241 -18.22 -0.19 15.73
CA ASP A 241 -19.59 0.29 15.89
C ASP A 241 -20.31 -0.55 16.96
N PHE A 242 -20.35 -0.06 18.20
CA PHE A 242 -20.90 -0.80 19.34
C PHE A 242 -21.62 0.09 20.34
N THR A 243 -22.35 -0.52 21.29
CA THR A 243 -22.98 0.17 22.41
C THR A 243 -22.27 -0.20 23.70
N GLU A 244 -21.82 0.80 24.45
CA GLU A 244 -21.19 0.64 25.77
C GLU A 244 -22.28 0.25 26.79
N SER A 245 -22.06 -0.84 27.53
CA SER A 245 -23.10 -1.53 28.29
C SER A 245 -23.58 -0.81 29.56
N ARG A 246 -22.75 0.05 30.15
CA ARG A 246 -23.05 0.75 31.41
C ARG A 246 -23.89 2.02 31.22
N THR A 247 -23.60 2.83 30.19
CA THR A 247 -24.39 4.05 29.92
C THR A 247 -25.33 3.95 28.71
N GLY A 248 -25.21 2.90 27.89
CA GLY A 248 -25.98 2.77 26.65
C GLY A 248 -25.57 3.76 25.55
N LYS A 249 -24.38 4.37 25.63
CA LYS A 249 -23.86 5.25 24.58
C LYS A 249 -23.35 4.42 23.39
N ARG A 250 -23.52 4.91 22.17
CA ARG A 250 -22.95 4.29 20.96
C ARG A 250 -21.54 4.84 20.72
N ILE A 251 -20.59 3.96 20.41
CA ILE A 251 -19.19 4.24 20.10
C ILE A 251 -18.93 3.84 18.65
N VAL A 252 -18.43 4.76 17.82
CA VAL A 252 -18.27 4.53 16.37
C VAL A 252 -16.99 5.13 15.78
N ALA A 253 -16.23 4.32 15.06
CA ALA A 253 -15.26 4.79 14.07
C ALA A 253 -15.79 4.54 12.65
N ASN A 254 -15.35 5.34 11.66
CA ASN A 254 -15.63 5.09 10.25
C ASN A 254 -14.43 5.53 9.39
N GLN A 255 -13.31 4.85 9.62
CA GLN A 255 -11.98 5.25 9.17
C GLN A 255 -11.68 4.62 7.81
N ARG A 256 -11.19 5.38 6.82
CA ARG A 256 -10.82 4.82 5.50
C ARG A 256 -9.61 3.90 5.60
N GLY A 257 -8.67 4.19 6.50
CA GLY A 257 -7.40 3.47 6.62
C GLY A 257 -6.31 4.04 5.71
N TYR A 258 -5.09 3.52 5.83
CA TYR A 258 -3.94 3.99 5.06
C TYR A 258 -4.07 3.77 3.55
N TYR A 259 -3.35 4.58 2.79
CA TYR A 259 -3.37 4.67 1.32
C TYR A 259 -3.44 3.35 0.55
N PHE A 260 -2.72 2.33 1.00
CA PHE A 260 -2.55 1.07 0.26
C PHE A 260 -3.61 0.01 0.56
N ALA A 261 -4.44 0.21 1.58
CA ALA A 261 -5.51 -0.72 1.94
C ALA A 261 -6.70 0.00 2.59
N GLN A 262 -7.82 0.13 1.87
CA GLN A 262 -9.08 0.60 2.47
C GLN A 262 -9.56 -0.40 3.53
N ALA A 263 -9.78 0.08 4.75
CA ALA A 263 -10.27 -0.73 5.85
C ALA A 263 -11.61 -1.40 5.51
N SER A 264 -11.71 -2.70 5.77
CA SER A 264 -12.76 -3.59 5.23
C SER A 264 -14.20 -3.26 5.67
N ALA A 265 -14.37 -2.47 6.73
CA ALA A 265 -15.65 -2.02 7.26
C ALA A 265 -15.91 -0.50 7.09
N PHE A 266 -15.06 0.21 6.33
CA PHE A 266 -15.31 1.61 5.95
C PHE A 266 -16.53 1.71 5.03
N ASP A 267 -17.53 2.48 5.44
CA ASP A 267 -18.71 2.80 4.63
C ASP A 267 -18.84 4.33 4.46
N PRO A 268 -18.51 4.91 3.30
CA PRO A 268 -18.64 6.35 3.08
C PRO A 268 -20.11 6.84 3.11
N GLU A 269 -21.11 5.94 3.15
CA GLU A 269 -22.53 6.25 3.32
C GLU A 269 -23.02 6.13 4.79
N LYS A 270 -22.14 5.72 5.73
CA LYS A 270 -22.46 5.41 7.14
C LYS A 270 -23.08 6.60 7.84
N SER A 271 -24.38 6.51 8.09
CA SER A 271 -25.21 7.66 8.47
C SER A 271 -26.04 7.38 9.73
N LEU A 272 -25.45 7.75 10.88
CA LEU A 272 -25.94 7.53 12.23
C LEU A 272 -27.10 8.47 12.59
N GLY A 273 -28.19 7.92 13.11
CA GLY A 273 -29.29 8.67 13.73
C GLY A 273 -29.62 8.12 15.11
N PHE A 274 -30.34 8.91 15.90
CA PHE A 274 -30.80 8.53 17.25
C PHE A 274 -31.88 7.43 17.19
N ALA A 275 -31.48 6.19 16.98
CA ALA A 275 -32.33 5.03 17.23
C ALA A 275 -32.45 4.82 18.75
N PHE A 276 -33.64 5.06 19.32
CA PHE A 276 -33.86 4.87 20.76
C PHE A 276 -33.81 3.38 21.14
N ILE A 277 -32.94 3.05 22.09
CA ILE A 277 -33.14 1.93 23.00
C ILE A 277 -33.67 2.55 24.31
N PRO A 278 -34.86 2.16 24.82
CA PRO A 278 -35.32 2.60 26.12
C PRO A 278 -34.38 2.15 27.24
N PHE A 279 -34.13 3.03 28.21
CA PHE A 279 -33.39 2.70 29.41
C PHE A 279 -34.40 2.43 30.53
N ASP A 280 -34.89 1.19 30.63
CA ASP A 280 -35.77 0.78 31.73
C ASP A 280 -34.96 0.73 33.04
N SER A 281 -35.32 1.59 33.99
CA SER A 281 -34.63 1.72 35.29
C SER A 281 -34.78 0.50 36.20
N ASP A 282 -35.77 -0.35 35.93
CA ASP A 282 -36.30 -1.32 36.89
C ASP A 282 -35.86 -2.77 36.58
N ALA A 283 -35.02 -2.97 35.55
CA ALA A 283 -34.72 -4.29 34.97
C ALA A 283 -33.25 -4.75 35.12
N PHE A 284 -32.64 -4.59 36.31
CA PHE A 284 -31.25 -5.03 36.54
C PHE A 284 -31.14 -6.37 37.31
N VAL A 285 -31.31 -7.47 36.56
CA VAL A 285 -30.76 -8.79 36.92
C VAL A 285 -30.10 -9.36 35.65
N PRO A 286 -28.79 -9.68 35.64
CA PRO A 286 -28.04 -9.83 34.39
C PRO A 286 -28.21 -11.20 33.70
N PRO A 287 -28.32 -11.21 32.37
CA PRO A 287 -27.68 -12.25 31.56
C PRO A 287 -26.98 -11.73 30.27
N THR A 288 -26.26 -12.65 29.62
CA THR A 288 -25.34 -12.44 28.47
C THR A 288 -26.01 -12.32 27.08
N PRO A 289 -25.35 -11.68 26.09
CA PRO A 289 -25.92 -11.40 24.76
C PRO A 289 -25.48 -12.35 23.61
N ILE A 290 -26.36 -12.61 22.62
CA ILE A 290 -26.03 -13.16 21.27
C ILE A 290 -26.98 -12.59 20.18
N MET A 291 -26.40 -12.11 19.06
CA MET A 291 -26.91 -11.89 17.67
C MET A 291 -28.29 -11.24 17.31
N ALA A 292 -28.18 -10.06 16.66
CA ALA A 292 -28.52 -9.76 15.25
C ALA A 292 -29.98 -9.66 14.67
N SER A 293 -30.07 -8.94 13.52
CA SER A 293 -31.14 -8.95 12.47
C SER A 293 -32.45 -8.17 12.74
N ILE A 294 -33.15 -7.43 11.84
CA ILE A 294 -32.95 -6.67 10.57
C ILE A 294 -34.37 -6.21 10.05
N THR A 295 -34.43 -5.24 9.13
CA THR A 295 -35.53 -4.87 8.16
C THR A 295 -36.71 -3.89 8.45
N ARG A 296 -36.75 -2.82 7.63
CA ARG A 296 -37.86 -2.20 6.82
C ARG A 296 -39.12 -1.62 7.53
N ALA A 297 -39.93 -0.74 6.91
CA ALA A 297 -40.08 -0.30 5.50
C ALA A 297 -40.38 1.24 5.38
N LEU A 298 -40.05 1.95 4.26
CA LEU A 298 -40.93 2.35 3.12
C LEU A 298 -42.25 3.09 3.53
N ARG A 299 -42.76 4.17 2.89
CA ARG A 299 -42.60 4.89 1.59
C ARG A 299 -43.55 6.16 1.61
N PRO A 300 -43.89 6.92 0.51
CA PRO A 300 -43.15 7.47 -0.66
C PRO A 300 -43.62 8.89 -1.17
N LEU A 301 -43.12 9.32 -2.37
CA LEU A 301 -43.74 10.23 -3.40
C LEU A 301 -43.88 11.76 -3.10
N SER A 302 -43.85 12.71 -4.07
CA SER A 302 -43.44 12.67 -5.51
C SER A 302 -43.43 14.04 -6.25
N ARG A 303 -42.65 14.13 -7.36
CA ARG A 303 -42.90 14.93 -8.62
C ARG A 303 -42.81 16.48 -8.52
N SER A 304 -42.56 17.27 -9.59
CA SER A 304 -42.23 17.01 -11.03
C SER A 304 -41.75 18.29 -11.77
N ALA A 305 -40.98 18.14 -12.88
CA ALA A 305 -40.98 19.00 -14.10
C ALA A 305 -40.56 20.51 -13.97
N ARG A 306 -40.18 21.32 -14.99
CA ARG A 306 -39.79 21.30 -16.44
C ARG A 306 -39.42 22.79 -16.81
N LEU A 307 -38.73 23.24 -17.87
CA LEU A 307 -37.81 22.75 -18.93
C LEU A 307 -37.26 23.98 -19.73
N ILE A 308 -36.16 23.86 -20.50
CA ILE A 308 -35.74 24.75 -21.64
C ILE A 308 -35.23 26.16 -21.21
N ALA A 309 -34.19 26.81 -21.81
CA ALA A 309 -33.72 26.81 -23.21
C ALA A 309 -32.19 26.76 -23.47
N ARG A 310 -31.86 26.76 -24.78
CA ARG A 310 -30.55 26.68 -25.50
C ARG A 310 -30.33 28.02 -26.28
N PRO A 311 -29.26 28.19 -27.10
CA PRO A 311 -27.82 27.98 -26.89
C PRO A 311 -26.96 29.13 -27.50
N GLN A 312 -25.62 28.99 -27.55
CA GLN A 312 -24.85 29.34 -28.76
C GLN A 312 -23.57 28.47 -28.86
N ALA A 313 -22.80 28.56 -29.96
CA ALA A 313 -21.92 27.48 -30.42
C ALA A 313 -20.61 27.96 -31.07
N LEU A 314 -19.99 27.04 -31.85
CA LEU A 314 -18.67 27.04 -32.51
C LEU A 314 -17.54 26.45 -31.64
N HIS A 315 -16.53 25.74 -32.18
CA HIS A 315 -16.28 25.31 -33.57
C HIS A 315 -15.80 23.84 -33.64
N ARG A 316 -15.76 23.26 -34.85
CA ARG A 316 -14.98 22.05 -35.20
C ARG A 316 -14.22 22.27 -36.51
N VAL A 317 -13.11 21.57 -36.70
CA VAL A 317 -12.41 21.37 -37.98
C VAL A 317 -11.97 19.90 -38.04
N ALA A 318 -11.87 19.28 -39.22
CA ALA A 318 -11.65 17.83 -39.35
C ALA A 318 -10.75 17.43 -40.52
N ALA A 319 -9.83 16.51 -40.22
CA ALA A 319 -9.30 15.37 -41.00
C ALA A 319 -8.93 15.48 -42.49
N ALA A 320 -7.77 14.88 -42.81
CA ALA A 320 -7.51 14.16 -44.06
C ALA A 320 -6.74 12.85 -43.74
N PRO A 321 -6.95 11.72 -44.46
CA PRO A 321 -6.40 10.42 -44.09
C PRO A 321 -5.11 10.04 -44.86
N SER A 322 -4.30 9.16 -44.27
CA SER A 322 -3.25 8.42 -44.96
C SER A 322 -3.24 6.94 -44.52
N ILE A 323 -2.92 6.04 -45.45
CA ILE A 323 -3.01 4.58 -45.30
C ILE A 323 -1.59 4.02 -45.32
N HIS A 324 -1.17 3.24 -44.31
CA HIS A 324 -0.20 2.13 -44.45
C HIS A 324 0.02 1.35 -43.14
N ALA A 325 0.38 0.08 -43.29
CA ALA A 325 1.03 -0.85 -42.35
C ALA A 325 0.38 -1.09 -40.96
N PHE A 326 -0.11 -2.32 -40.75
CA PHE A 326 -0.48 -2.83 -39.43
C PHE A 326 0.78 -3.21 -38.62
N SER A 327 1.23 -2.28 -37.76
CA SER A 327 2.03 -2.62 -36.57
C SER A 327 1.23 -2.23 -35.33
N THR A 328 1.01 -3.17 -34.42
CA THR A 328 0.24 -2.95 -33.18
C THR A 328 1.10 -2.47 -32.00
N THR A 329 2.39 -2.24 -32.22
CA THR A 329 3.16 -1.29 -31.40
C THR A 329 2.45 0.06 -31.44
N SER A 330 2.22 0.69 -30.29
CA SER A 330 1.90 2.12 -30.28
C SER A 330 2.96 2.88 -31.09
N ARG A 331 2.56 3.94 -31.82
CA ARG A 331 3.55 4.86 -32.36
C ARG A 331 4.42 5.34 -31.20
N ARG A 332 5.74 5.39 -31.39
CA ARG A 332 6.61 6.15 -30.49
C ARG A 332 5.96 7.51 -30.31
N ARG A 333 5.62 7.85 -29.07
CA ARG A 333 5.71 9.25 -28.67
C ARG A 333 7.21 9.49 -28.62
N ASP A 334 7.75 10.20 -29.59
CA ASP A 334 9.07 10.78 -29.42
C ASP A 334 8.89 11.83 -28.32
N VAL A 335 9.16 11.42 -27.08
CA VAL A 335 9.02 12.27 -25.90
C VAL A 335 10.06 13.37 -26.04
N ASP A 336 9.61 14.62 -26.11
CA ASP A 336 10.51 15.76 -26.23
C ASP A 336 11.17 16.04 -24.88
N LEU A 337 12.31 15.39 -24.66
CA LEU A 337 13.16 15.54 -23.49
C LEU A 337 14.08 16.78 -23.59
N SER A 338 14.02 17.56 -24.68
CA SER A 338 14.96 18.68 -24.90
C SER A 338 14.85 19.83 -23.89
N GLY A 339 13.69 19.96 -23.24
CA GLY A 339 13.44 20.92 -22.17
C GLY A 339 13.79 20.44 -20.76
N LEU A 340 14.25 19.19 -20.58
CA LEU A 340 14.58 18.62 -19.27
C LEU A 340 16.08 18.68 -19.00
N THR A 341 16.47 19.25 -17.86
CA THR A 341 17.85 19.19 -17.35
C THR A 341 18.22 17.74 -17.01
N PRO A 342 19.29 17.16 -17.59
CA PRO A 342 19.72 15.81 -17.24
C PRO A 342 20.17 15.73 -15.78
N THR A 343 19.52 14.87 -14.99
CA THR A 343 19.88 14.54 -13.60
C THR A 343 20.79 13.31 -13.53
N PRO A 344 21.53 13.10 -12.43
CA PRO A 344 22.22 11.84 -12.18
C PRO A 344 21.23 10.67 -12.17
N ILE A 345 21.58 9.52 -12.76
CA ILE A 345 20.65 8.38 -12.85
C ILE A 345 20.22 7.82 -11.49
N THR A 346 21.07 8.01 -10.47
CA THR A 346 20.83 7.65 -9.06
C THR A 346 20.06 8.71 -8.27
N PHE A 347 19.69 9.84 -8.88
CA PHE A 347 18.78 10.80 -8.25
C PHE A 347 17.36 10.22 -8.29
N LEU A 348 16.73 10.12 -7.12
CA LEU A 348 15.38 9.58 -6.94
C LEU A 348 14.34 10.71 -6.96
N SER A 349 13.12 10.40 -7.41
CA SER A 349 11.95 11.25 -7.19
C SER A 349 11.51 11.20 -5.71
N GLU A 350 10.62 12.12 -5.28
CA GLU A 350 10.07 12.09 -3.92
C GLU A 350 9.41 10.74 -3.59
N THR A 351 8.61 10.20 -4.51
CA THR A 351 7.97 8.87 -4.38
C THR A 351 9.00 7.74 -4.29
N GLU A 352 10.08 7.80 -5.07
CA GLU A 352 11.13 6.78 -5.06
C GLU A 352 12.00 6.86 -3.78
N SER A 353 12.26 8.05 -3.26
CA SER A 353 12.97 8.27 -1.99
C SER A 353 12.13 7.77 -0.81
N LEU A 354 10.85 8.16 -0.73
CA LEU A 354 9.92 7.67 0.30
C LEU A 354 9.80 6.13 0.26
N MET A 355 9.78 5.53 -0.94
CA MET A 355 9.82 4.07 -1.09
C MET A 355 11.12 3.46 -0.55
N SER A 356 12.29 4.04 -0.84
CA SER A 356 13.57 3.58 -0.27
C SER A 356 13.57 3.68 1.26
N GLU A 357 13.19 4.82 1.82
CA GLU A 357 13.16 5.07 3.26
C GLU A 357 12.19 4.13 3.99
N SER A 358 10.93 4.04 3.52
CA SER A 358 9.92 3.18 4.15
C SER A 358 10.26 1.70 4.06
N VAL A 359 10.71 1.20 2.89
CA VAL A 359 11.08 -0.22 2.73
C VAL A 359 12.36 -0.54 3.49
N SER A 360 13.33 0.38 3.54
CA SER A 360 14.55 0.20 4.33
C SER A 360 14.26 0.10 5.83
N LYS A 361 13.35 0.93 6.36
CA LYS A 361 12.86 0.82 7.75
C LYS A 361 12.13 -0.51 7.98
N PHE A 362 11.11 -0.81 7.17
CA PHE A 362 10.32 -2.04 7.27
C PHE A 362 11.19 -3.32 7.20
N ALA A 363 12.12 -3.37 6.24
CA ALA A 363 13.02 -4.51 6.10
C ALA A 363 13.96 -4.66 7.31
N THR A 364 14.48 -3.55 7.85
CA THR A 364 15.38 -3.57 9.00
C THR A 364 14.66 -3.95 10.30
N GLU A 365 13.43 -3.47 10.51
CA GLU A 365 12.69 -3.68 11.77
C GLU A 365 11.87 -4.99 11.78
N GLN A 366 11.19 -5.33 10.68
CA GLN A 366 10.23 -6.45 10.63
C GLN A 366 10.82 -7.71 10.00
N ILE A 367 11.61 -7.57 8.92
CA ILE A 367 12.16 -8.71 8.18
C ILE A 367 13.47 -9.20 8.82
N ALA A 368 14.43 -8.31 9.11
CA ALA A 368 15.77 -8.67 9.57
C ALA A 368 15.80 -9.66 10.76
N PRO A 369 14.94 -9.52 11.80
CA PRO A 369 14.89 -10.48 12.91
C PRO A 369 14.49 -11.90 12.49
N LYS A 370 13.71 -12.06 11.42
CA LYS A 370 13.14 -13.35 10.95
C LYS A 370 14.02 -14.07 9.92
N VAL A 371 14.94 -13.37 9.24
CA VAL A 371 15.73 -13.89 8.09
C VAL A 371 16.45 -15.20 8.40
N ARG A 372 16.98 -15.32 9.62
CA ARG A 372 17.77 -16.49 10.03
C ARG A 372 16.92 -17.75 10.13
N ASP A 373 15.77 -17.64 10.78
CA ASP A 373 14.85 -18.76 11.00
C ASP A 373 14.14 -19.17 9.70
N MET A 374 13.74 -18.21 8.88
CA MET A 374 13.15 -18.47 7.56
C MET A 374 14.12 -19.24 6.61
N ASP A 375 15.42 -18.97 6.69
CA ASP A 375 16.45 -19.67 5.91
C ASP A 375 16.75 -21.09 6.45
N GLU A 376 16.89 -21.28 7.76
CA GLU A 376 17.08 -22.63 8.33
C GLU A 376 15.84 -23.51 8.12
N ALA A 377 14.64 -22.98 8.38
CA ALA A 377 13.36 -23.69 8.22
C ALA A 377 12.95 -23.91 6.75
N GLU A 378 13.71 -23.38 5.78
CA GLU A 378 13.38 -23.39 4.34
C GLU A 378 11.92 -22.93 4.07
N THR A 379 11.44 -21.90 4.79
CA THR A 379 10.01 -21.50 4.78
C THR A 379 9.87 -19.99 4.92
N MET A 380 8.99 -19.38 4.14
CA MET A 380 8.61 -17.96 4.28
C MET A 380 7.64 -17.82 5.45
N ASP A 381 7.87 -16.83 6.31
CA ASP A 381 6.95 -16.51 7.42
C ASP A 381 5.66 -15.89 6.87
N PRO A 382 4.47 -16.46 7.15
CA PRO A 382 3.19 -15.89 6.73
C PRO A 382 2.98 -14.44 7.16
N THR A 383 3.47 -14.01 8.33
CA THR A 383 3.28 -12.62 8.78
C THR A 383 4.06 -11.64 7.92
N VAL A 384 5.20 -12.05 7.34
CA VAL A 384 5.95 -11.21 6.39
C VAL A 384 5.17 -11.07 5.09
N VAL A 385 4.50 -12.13 4.63
CA VAL A 385 3.66 -12.08 3.42
C VAL A 385 2.43 -11.17 3.64
N GLU A 386 1.81 -11.24 4.82
CA GLU A 386 0.71 -10.38 5.24
C GLU A 386 1.13 -8.90 5.28
N GLN A 387 2.22 -8.59 6.01
CA GLN A 387 2.79 -7.24 6.09
C GLN A 387 3.19 -6.66 4.72
N LEU A 388 3.65 -7.49 3.76
CA LEU A 388 3.95 -7.03 2.40
C LEU A 388 2.69 -6.55 1.64
N PHE A 389 1.49 -7.06 1.94
CA PHE A 389 0.24 -6.52 1.40
C PHE A 389 -0.17 -5.24 2.14
N GLU A 390 -0.08 -5.21 3.48
CA GLU A 390 -0.40 -4.02 4.30
C GLU A 390 0.43 -2.79 3.89
N GLN A 391 1.73 -2.99 3.62
CA GLN A 391 2.66 -1.95 3.16
C GLN A 391 2.52 -1.60 1.66
N GLY A 392 1.56 -2.19 0.93
CA GLY A 392 1.35 -1.95 -0.51
C GLY A 392 2.44 -2.52 -1.44
N LEU A 393 3.44 -3.22 -0.91
CA LEU A 393 4.62 -3.66 -1.64
C LEU A 393 4.31 -4.77 -2.67
N MET A 394 3.17 -5.44 -2.53
CA MET A 394 2.67 -6.43 -3.50
C MET A 394 1.94 -5.79 -4.70
N SER A 395 1.71 -4.47 -4.70
CA SER A 395 0.80 -3.79 -5.63
C SER A 395 1.31 -2.45 -6.16
N ILE A 396 2.63 -2.27 -6.21
CA ILE A 396 3.31 -0.98 -6.40
C ILE A 396 2.89 -0.28 -7.73
N GLU A 397 2.93 -1.01 -8.86
CA GLU A 397 2.46 -0.49 -10.16
C GLU A 397 0.95 -0.70 -10.42
N ILE A 398 0.19 -1.36 -9.52
CA ILE A 398 -1.26 -1.54 -9.73
C ILE A 398 -1.96 -0.18 -9.54
N PRO A 399 -2.87 0.25 -10.43
CA PRO A 399 -3.60 1.50 -10.26
C PRO A 399 -4.52 1.52 -9.03
N GLU A 400 -4.71 2.70 -8.44
CA GLU A 400 -5.59 2.95 -7.30
C GLU A 400 -7.05 2.50 -7.54
N ASP A 401 -7.55 2.59 -8.79
CA ASP A 401 -8.83 2.02 -9.28
C ASP A 401 -9.02 0.52 -8.97
N PHE A 402 -7.93 -0.20 -8.69
CA PHE A 402 -7.90 -1.61 -8.35
C PHE A 402 -7.28 -1.87 -6.96
N GLY A 403 -7.13 -0.85 -6.11
CA GLY A 403 -6.57 -0.95 -4.76
C GLY A 403 -5.04 -1.08 -4.70
N GLY A 404 -4.32 -0.75 -5.77
CA GLY A 404 -2.86 -0.69 -5.76
C GLY A 404 -2.30 0.71 -5.47
N ALA A 405 -0.98 0.81 -5.33
CA ALA A 405 -0.31 2.05 -4.92
C ALA A 405 -0.12 3.09 -6.04
N GLY A 406 -0.45 2.76 -7.29
CA GLY A 406 -0.41 3.70 -8.44
C GLY A 406 0.98 4.22 -8.84
N MET A 407 2.05 3.68 -8.27
CA MET A 407 3.41 4.21 -8.39
C MET A 407 4.10 3.82 -9.70
N ASN A 408 5.28 4.40 -9.93
CA ASN A 408 6.09 4.11 -11.10
C ASN A 408 6.93 2.82 -10.95
N PHE A 409 7.51 2.36 -12.05
CA PHE A 409 8.32 1.15 -12.06
C PHE A 409 9.61 1.32 -11.25
N THR A 410 10.22 2.50 -11.28
CA THR A 410 11.45 2.76 -10.52
C THR A 410 11.22 2.64 -9.02
N ALA A 411 10.05 3.02 -8.47
CA ALA A 411 9.69 2.73 -7.08
C ALA A 411 9.62 1.22 -6.79
N ALA A 412 9.02 0.42 -7.68
CA ALA A 412 9.00 -1.04 -7.53
C ALA A 412 10.42 -1.64 -7.54
N ILE A 413 11.29 -1.14 -8.42
CA ILE A 413 12.71 -1.52 -8.49
C ILE A 413 13.48 -1.14 -7.21
N VAL A 414 13.24 0.05 -6.66
CA VAL A 414 13.81 0.49 -5.37
C VAL A 414 13.36 -0.42 -4.22
N ALA A 415 12.07 -0.75 -4.14
CA ALA A 415 11.54 -1.65 -3.11
C ALA A 415 12.19 -3.05 -3.18
N ILE A 416 12.33 -3.61 -4.38
CA ILE A 416 12.98 -4.91 -4.62
C ILE A 416 14.46 -4.86 -4.20
N GLU A 417 15.14 -3.73 -4.39
CA GLU A 417 16.54 -3.54 -3.98
C GLU A 417 16.69 -3.46 -2.45
N GLU A 418 15.93 -2.62 -1.76
CA GLU A 418 15.98 -2.49 -0.29
C GLU A 418 15.60 -3.79 0.43
N LEU A 419 14.56 -4.49 -0.04
CA LEU A 419 14.21 -5.82 0.49
C LEU A 419 15.36 -6.81 0.34
N ALA A 420 16.13 -6.76 -0.77
CA ALA A 420 17.24 -7.68 -1.00
C ALA A 420 18.50 -7.33 -0.19
N ARG A 421 18.63 -6.08 0.26
CA ARG A 421 19.66 -5.64 1.20
C ARG A 421 19.55 -6.38 2.54
N VAL A 422 18.34 -6.83 2.91
CA VAL A 422 18.07 -7.61 4.13
C VAL A 422 17.82 -9.10 3.84
N ASP A 423 16.84 -9.45 2.99
CA ASP A 423 16.59 -10.83 2.56
C ASP A 423 16.21 -10.96 1.07
N PRO A 424 17.13 -11.46 0.24
CA PRO A 424 16.85 -11.82 -1.15
C PRO A 424 15.64 -12.77 -1.33
N SER A 425 15.29 -13.58 -0.32
CA SER A 425 14.13 -14.47 -0.37
C SER A 425 12.78 -13.73 -0.35
N VAL A 426 12.72 -12.61 0.35
CA VAL A 426 11.52 -11.76 0.45
C VAL A 426 11.43 -10.87 -0.79
N SER A 427 12.57 -10.29 -1.20
CA SER A 427 12.69 -9.51 -2.43
C SER A 427 12.19 -10.26 -3.68
N VAL A 428 12.59 -11.53 -3.89
CA VAL A 428 12.12 -12.30 -5.06
C VAL A 428 10.62 -12.63 -5.02
N LEU A 429 10.02 -12.70 -3.82
CA LEU A 429 8.57 -12.91 -3.69
C LEU A 429 7.80 -11.68 -4.19
N VAL A 430 8.27 -10.49 -3.82
CA VAL A 430 7.74 -9.18 -4.26
C VAL A 430 8.00 -8.92 -5.74
N ASP A 431 9.20 -9.25 -6.24
CA ASP A 431 9.59 -9.11 -7.64
C ASP A 431 8.68 -9.95 -8.56
N VAL A 432 8.63 -11.27 -8.34
CA VAL A 432 7.77 -12.19 -9.13
C VAL A 432 6.30 -11.79 -9.08
N HIS A 433 5.83 -11.22 -7.98
CA HIS A 433 4.47 -10.70 -7.89
C HIS A 433 4.30 -9.45 -8.79
N ASN A 434 5.10 -8.41 -8.62
CA ASN A 434 4.93 -7.14 -9.35
C ASN A 434 5.36 -7.21 -10.83
N THR A 435 6.62 -7.57 -11.07
CA THR A 435 7.27 -7.46 -12.39
C THR A 435 6.84 -8.58 -13.35
N LEU A 436 6.40 -9.72 -12.82
CA LEU A 436 5.83 -10.81 -13.64
C LEU A 436 4.30 -10.85 -13.62
N VAL A 437 3.67 -11.09 -12.46
CA VAL A 437 2.23 -11.40 -12.41
C VAL A 437 1.36 -10.16 -12.63
N ASN A 438 1.55 -9.10 -11.85
CA ASN A 438 0.78 -7.85 -11.98
C ASN A 438 0.99 -7.25 -13.37
N THR A 439 2.26 -7.14 -13.80
CA THR A 439 2.63 -6.66 -15.13
C THR A 439 1.93 -7.43 -16.26
N ALA A 440 1.87 -8.76 -16.20
CA ALA A 440 1.20 -9.56 -17.23
C ALA A 440 -0.31 -9.32 -17.28
N ILE A 441 -0.98 -9.19 -16.13
CA ILE A 441 -2.43 -8.94 -16.06
C ILE A 441 -2.77 -7.49 -16.42
N MET A 442 -1.94 -6.52 -16.01
CA MET A 442 -2.08 -5.11 -16.41
C MET A 442 -1.90 -4.91 -17.92
N LYS A 443 -0.99 -5.65 -18.58
CA LYS A 443 -0.73 -5.50 -20.01
C LYS A 443 -1.65 -6.33 -20.91
N TYR A 444 -1.99 -7.55 -20.52
CA TYR A 444 -2.69 -8.51 -21.38
C TYR A 444 -4.05 -8.98 -20.84
N GLY A 445 -4.39 -8.66 -19.60
CA GLY A 445 -5.73 -8.86 -19.06
C GLY A 445 -6.74 -7.92 -19.73
N ASP A 446 -7.92 -8.47 -20.03
CA ASP A 446 -9.05 -7.68 -20.50
C ASP A 446 -9.74 -6.91 -19.36
N GLY A 447 -10.84 -6.22 -19.69
CA GLY A 447 -11.59 -5.42 -18.72
C GLY A 447 -12.34 -6.22 -17.65
N GLN A 448 -12.46 -7.54 -17.79
CA GLN A 448 -13.01 -8.44 -16.77
C GLN A 448 -11.89 -8.99 -15.89
N LEU A 449 -10.85 -9.58 -16.50
CA LEU A 449 -9.68 -10.10 -15.79
C LEU A 449 -9.04 -9.07 -14.86
N LYS A 450 -8.90 -7.82 -15.31
CA LYS A 450 -8.35 -6.75 -14.47
C LYS A 450 -9.19 -6.49 -13.22
N ARG A 451 -10.52 -6.40 -13.37
CA ARG A 451 -11.46 -6.21 -12.24
C ARG A 451 -11.53 -7.42 -11.31
N THR A 452 -11.32 -8.63 -11.83
CA THR A 452 -11.33 -9.87 -11.03
C THR A 452 -10.01 -10.10 -10.28
N TRP A 453 -8.87 -9.74 -10.87
CA TRP A 453 -7.56 -10.14 -10.37
C TRP A 453 -6.71 -9.03 -9.76
N LEU A 454 -6.72 -7.81 -10.30
CA LEU A 454 -5.87 -6.75 -9.72
C LEU A 454 -6.23 -6.42 -8.27
N PRO A 455 -7.52 -6.34 -7.84
CA PRO A 455 -7.86 -6.14 -6.43
C PRO A 455 -7.45 -7.32 -5.53
N LYS A 456 -7.55 -8.56 -6.02
CA LYS A 456 -7.09 -9.76 -5.30
C LYS A 456 -5.57 -9.75 -5.11
N LEU A 457 -4.83 -9.43 -6.17
CA LEU A 457 -3.38 -9.30 -6.17
C LEU A 457 -2.91 -8.11 -5.33
N ALA A 458 -3.75 -7.08 -5.15
CA ALA A 458 -3.41 -5.95 -4.31
C ALA A 458 -3.58 -6.19 -2.79
N THR A 459 -4.47 -7.13 -2.38
CA THR A 459 -4.97 -7.20 -0.99
C THR A 459 -4.77 -8.55 -0.26
N GLY A 460 -4.16 -9.55 -0.90
CA GLY A 460 -3.83 -10.82 -0.19
C GLY A 460 -3.60 -12.06 -1.05
N THR A 461 -3.88 -12.02 -2.36
CA THR A 461 -3.66 -13.19 -3.23
C THR A 461 -2.27 -13.14 -3.85
N VAL A 462 -1.32 -13.95 -3.35
CA VAL A 462 0.00 -14.06 -3.98
C VAL A 462 -0.09 -14.71 -5.37
N GLY A 463 0.72 -14.23 -6.32
CA GLY A 463 0.82 -14.76 -7.68
C GLY A 463 2.09 -15.60 -7.96
N SER A 464 1.99 -16.51 -8.93
CA SER A 464 3.10 -17.30 -9.49
C SER A 464 3.14 -17.28 -11.03
N PHE A 465 4.34 -17.30 -11.62
CA PHE A 465 4.56 -17.26 -13.07
C PHE A 465 5.14 -18.61 -13.59
N CYS A 466 4.41 -19.29 -14.46
CA CYS A 466 4.58 -20.73 -14.71
C CYS A 466 4.92 -21.06 -16.16
N LEU A 467 6.17 -20.77 -16.54
CA LEU A 467 6.71 -21.00 -17.89
C LEU A 467 7.54 -22.29 -17.99
N SER A 468 8.58 -22.41 -17.16
CA SER A 468 9.63 -23.43 -17.23
C SER A 468 9.16 -24.86 -16.97
N GLU A 469 9.83 -25.83 -17.59
CA GLU A 469 9.59 -27.28 -17.43
C GLU A 469 10.91 -28.05 -17.33
N PRO A 470 10.93 -29.33 -16.92
CA PRO A 470 12.16 -30.12 -16.83
C PRO A 470 12.95 -30.20 -18.14
N ALA A 471 12.27 -30.13 -19.29
CA ALA A 471 12.87 -30.14 -20.63
C ALA A 471 13.05 -28.74 -21.26
N SER A 472 12.42 -27.69 -20.72
CA SER A 472 12.37 -26.36 -21.33
C SER A 472 12.65 -25.25 -20.30
N GLY A 473 13.94 -25.08 -19.97
CA GLY A 473 14.46 -23.99 -19.16
C GLY A 473 14.95 -22.83 -20.03
N SER A 474 16.21 -22.87 -20.47
CA SER A 474 16.77 -21.84 -21.38
C SER A 474 16.10 -21.80 -22.75
N ASP A 475 15.66 -22.95 -23.27
CA ASP A 475 14.76 -23.02 -24.43
C ASP A 475 13.30 -23.05 -23.96
N ALA A 476 12.86 -21.94 -23.37
CA ALA A 476 11.56 -21.82 -22.70
C ALA A 476 10.34 -22.04 -23.63
N PHE A 477 10.54 -22.07 -24.95
CA PHE A 477 9.47 -22.27 -25.94
C PHE A 477 9.41 -23.69 -26.51
N ALA A 478 10.30 -24.59 -26.07
CA ALA A 478 10.19 -26.04 -26.29
C ALA A 478 9.23 -26.74 -25.30
N LEU A 479 8.38 -25.96 -24.60
CA LEU A 479 7.49 -26.46 -23.55
C LEU A 479 6.50 -27.51 -24.06
N GLN A 480 6.25 -28.52 -23.22
CA GLN A 480 5.47 -29.72 -23.52
C GLN A 480 4.10 -29.75 -22.82
N THR A 481 3.84 -28.89 -21.82
CA THR A 481 2.50 -28.70 -21.26
C THR A 481 1.54 -28.23 -22.36
N LYS A 482 0.43 -28.96 -22.54
CA LYS A 482 -0.55 -28.73 -23.61
C LYS A 482 -1.81 -28.08 -23.07
N ALA A 483 -2.49 -27.34 -23.93
CA ALA A 483 -3.86 -26.94 -23.73
C ALA A 483 -4.73 -27.52 -24.87
N GLU A 484 -5.92 -27.98 -24.54
CA GLU A 484 -6.94 -28.44 -25.48
C GLU A 484 -8.19 -27.55 -25.33
N LYS A 485 -8.98 -27.36 -26.38
CA LYS A 485 -10.26 -26.63 -26.27
C LYS A 485 -11.37 -27.57 -25.82
N THR A 486 -12.19 -27.11 -24.88
CA THR A 486 -13.41 -27.79 -24.44
C THR A 486 -14.64 -27.02 -24.94
N GLY A 487 -15.86 -27.42 -24.55
CA GLY A 487 -17.07 -26.66 -24.87
C GLY A 487 -17.08 -25.26 -24.24
N ASP A 488 -16.62 -25.16 -22.99
CA ASP A 488 -16.79 -23.99 -22.13
C ASP A 488 -15.47 -23.23 -21.84
N GLY A 489 -14.35 -23.71 -22.40
CA GLY A 489 -13.02 -23.13 -22.20
C GLY A 489 -11.90 -24.02 -22.71
N TYR A 490 -10.98 -24.38 -21.81
CA TYR A 490 -9.78 -25.14 -22.11
C TYR A 490 -9.53 -26.24 -21.08
N LYS A 491 -8.63 -27.18 -21.42
CA LYS A 491 -8.13 -28.23 -20.54
C LYS A 491 -6.60 -28.27 -20.61
N ILE A 492 -5.90 -28.18 -19.48
CA ILE A 492 -4.43 -28.16 -19.42
C ILE A 492 -3.90 -29.50 -18.89
N ASN A 493 -2.88 -30.03 -19.56
CA ASN A 493 -2.15 -31.24 -19.16
C ASN A 493 -0.64 -31.03 -19.25
N GLY A 494 0.11 -31.41 -18.21
CA GLY A 494 1.57 -31.36 -18.20
C GLY A 494 2.17 -31.09 -16.83
N SER A 495 3.37 -30.50 -16.81
CA SER A 495 4.06 -30.13 -15.57
C SER A 495 4.93 -28.90 -15.77
N LYS A 496 4.99 -28.05 -14.74
CA LYS A 496 5.89 -26.89 -14.64
C LYS A 496 6.88 -27.10 -13.51
N MET A 497 8.09 -26.57 -13.68
CA MET A 497 9.20 -26.79 -12.73
C MET A 497 9.90 -25.47 -12.41
N TRP A 498 10.43 -25.37 -11.19
CA TRP A 498 11.14 -24.20 -10.65
C TRP A 498 10.23 -22.98 -10.42
N ILE A 499 8.96 -23.20 -10.07
CA ILE A 499 7.98 -22.12 -9.96
C ILE A 499 8.05 -21.45 -8.58
N THR A 500 8.60 -20.23 -8.56
CA THR A 500 8.66 -19.35 -7.38
C THR A 500 7.27 -19.02 -6.86
N ASN A 501 7.13 -18.75 -5.55
CA ASN A 501 5.88 -18.40 -4.84
C ASN A 501 4.79 -19.48 -4.82
N SER A 502 5.04 -20.70 -5.32
CA SER A 502 3.98 -21.73 -5.48
C SER A 502 3.22 -22.12 -4.21
N MET A 503 3.88 -22.15 -3.04
CA MET A 503 3.23 -22.52 -1.78
C MET A 503 2.31 -21.41 -1.28
N GLU A 504 2.74 -20.15 -1.43
CA GLU A 504 2.06 -18.94 -0.99
C GLU A 504 0.94 -18.55 -1.98
N ALA A 505 1.13 -18.80 -3.28
CA ALA A 505 0.27 -18.33 -4.34
C ALA A 505 -1.17 -18.88 -4.30
N GLY A 506 -2.14 -17.99 -4.52
CA GLY A 506 -3.53 -18.33 -4.83
C GLY A 506 -3.82 -18.39 -6.33
N VAL A 507 -2.94 -17.80 -7.17
CA VAL A 507 -3.14 -17.72 -8.62
C VAL A 507 -1.84 -17.92 -9.41
N PHE A 508 -1.97 -18.61 -10.55
CA PHE A 508 -0.86 -19.06 -11.40
C PHE A 508 -1.08 -18.60 -12.85
N ILE A 509 -0.13 -17.85 -13.42
CA ILE A 509 -0.10 -17.57 -14.86
C ILE A 509 0.63 -18.70 -15.57
N VAL A 510 -0.09 -19.54 -16.30
CA VAL A 510 0.40 -20.80 -16.89
C VAL A 510 0.53 -20.68 -18.40
N PHE A 511 1.71 -21.01 -18.93
CA PHE A 511 1.97 -21.04 -20.37
C PHE A 511 1.89 -22.47 -20.90
N ALA A 512 0.87 -22.76 -21.70
CA ALA A 512 0.64 -24.07 -22.28
C ALA A 512 0.45 -23.99 -23.80
N ASN A 513 0.83 -25.04 -24.53
CA ASN A 513 0.76 -25.06 -25.98
C ASN A 513 -0.61 -25.54 -26.47
N LEU A 514 -1.40 -24.62 -27.02
CA LEU A 514 -2.75 -24.83 -27.56
C LEU A 514 -2.74 -25.37 -28.99
N ASP A 515 -1.60 -25.25 -29.70
CA ASP A 515 -1.42 -25.82 -31.03
C ASP A 515 0.06 -26.18 -31.27
N PRO A 516 0.49 -27.39 -30.86
CA PRO A 516 1.86 -27.86 -31.05
C PRO A 516 2.32 -27.89 -32.52
N SER A 517 1.40 -27.94 -33.50
CA SER A 517 1.76 -27.89 -34.93
C SER A 517 2.35 -26.53 -35.35
N LYS A 518 2.03 -25.47 -34.60
CA LYS A 518 2.59 -24.12 -34.75
C LYS A 518 3.85 -23.87 -33.90
N GLY A 519 4.34 -24.89 -33.19
CA GLY A 519 5.49 -24.80 -32.29
C GLY A 519 5.28 -23.71 -31.24
N TYR A 520 6.25 -22.81 -31.09
CA TYR A 520 6.17 -21.69 -30.14
C TYR A 520 4.97 -20.75 -30.36
N ARG A 521 4.40 -20.71 -31.58
CA ARG A 521 3.23 -19.86 -31.91
C ARG A 521 1.89 -20.49 -31.53
N GLY A 522 1.88 -21.69 -30.92
CA GLY A 522 0.71 -22.24 -30.23
C GLY A 522 0.70 -21.95 -28.71
N ILE A 523 1.81 -21.44 -28.16
CA ILE A 523 1.91 -21.12 -26.72
C ILE A 523 0.91 -20.02 -26.36
N THR A 524 0.07 -20.31 -25.38
CA THR A 524 -1.02 -19.47 -24.89
C THR A 524 -0.89 -19.31 -23.38
N ALA A 525 -1.32 -18.16 -22.85
CA ALA A 525 -1.26 -17.85 -21.42
C ALA A 525 -2.65 -18.01 -20.78
N PHE A 526 -2.70 -18.61 -19.60
CA PHE A 526 -3.93 -18.90 -18.86
C PHE A 526 -3.78 -18.51 -17.39
N ILE A 527 -4.87 -18.11 -16.74
CA ILE A 527 -4.92 -17.85 -15.31
C ILE A 527 -5.58 -19.03 -14.61
N VAL A 528 -4.85 -19.68 -13.71
CA VAL A 528 -5.30 -20.89 -12.98
C VAL A 528 -5.34 -20.58 -11.49
N GLU A 529 -6.47 -20.85 -10.84
CA GLU A 529 -6.65 -20.65 -9.39
C GLU A 529 -6.09 -21.88 -8.64
N LYS A 530 -5.48 -21.69 -7.47
CA LYS A 530 -4.76 -22.74 -6.72
C LYS A 530 -5.55 -24.04 -6.56
N ASP A 531 -6.84 -23.90 -6.23
CA ASP A 531 -7.74 -25.00 -5.90
C ASP A 531 -8.51 -25.54 -7.13
N THR A 532 -8.08 -25.18 -8.35
CA THR A 532 -8.66 -25.73 -9.59
C THR A 532 -8.42 -27.24 -9.65
N PRO A 533 -9.45 -28.09 -9.76
CA PRO A 533 -9.28 -29.55 -9.78
C PRO A 533 -8.28 -30.02 -10.84
N GLY A 534 -7.37 -30.90 -10.44
CA GLY A 534 -6.28 -31.42 -11.27
C GLY A 534 -4.96 -30.65 -11.20
N LEU A 535 -4.96 -29.41 -10.68
CA LEU A 535 -3.72 -28.72 -10.29
C LEU A 535 -3.20 -29.32 -8.98
N SER A 536 -1.90 -29.60 -8.92
CA SER A 536 -1.22 -29.97 -7.66
C SER A 536 0.18 -29.37 -7.55
N ILE A 537 0.46 -28.76 -6.39
CA ILE A 537 1.80 -28.32 -5.99
C ILE A 537 2.50 -29.56 -5.41
N ALA A 538 3.39 -30.18 -6.18
CA ALA A 538 3.82 -31.54 -5.89
C ALA A 538 4.92 -31.64 -4.80
N LYS A 539 5.90 -30.73 -4.84
CA LYS A 539 7.06 -30.73 -3.93
C LYS A 539 7.79 -29.39 -3.98
N LYS A 540 8.19 -28.85 -2.82
CA LYS A 540 9.16 -27.75 -2.69
C LYS A 540 10.59 -28.27 -2.89
N GLU A 541 11.38 -27.54 -3.68
CA GLU A 541 12.76 -27.90 -3.96
C GLU A 541 13.72 -27.45 -2.85
N LYS A 542 14.69 -28.32 -2.53
CA LYS A 542 15.76 -28.03 -1.58
C LYS A 542 16.85 -27.24 -2.30
N LYS A 543 17.05 -25.99 -1.91
CA LYS A 543 17.91 -25.02 -2.62
C LYS A 543 19.17 -24.68 -1.83
N LEU A 544 20.19 -24.22 -2.56
CA LEU A 544 21.42 -23.66 -1.98
C LEU A 544 21.13 -22.37 -1.20
N GLY A 545 20.50 -21.40 -1.85
CA GLY A 545 20.06 -20.13 -1.28
C GLY A 545 18.60 -19.83 -1.64
N ILE A 546 18.13 -18.64 -1.27
CA ILE A 546 16.74 -18.17 -1.28
C ILE A 546 15.78 -19.24 -0.74
N ARG A 547 16.15 -19.84 0.39
CA ARG A 547 15.54 -21.05 0.97
C ARG A 547 14.11 -20.81 1.47
N ALA A 548 13.86 -19.64 2.05
CA ALA A 548 12.54 -19.24 2.53
C ALA A 548 11.51 -19.21 1.38
N SER A 549 11.83 -18.48 0.30
CA SER A 549 11.01 -18.41 -0.93
C SER A 549 10.65 -19.81 -1.43
N SER A 550 9.36 -20.10 -1.63
CA SER A 550 8.97 -21.40 -2.19
C SER A 550 9.33 -21.53 -3.66
N THR A 551 9.64 -22.75 -4.07
CA THR A 551 10.03 -23.07 -5.45
C THR A 551 9.62 -24.51 -5.70
N CYS A 552 8.62 -24.73 -6.55
CA CYS A 552 7.98 -26.05 -6.63
C CYS A 552 7.88 -26.61 -8.05
N VAL A 553 7.59 -27.91 -8.11
CA VAL A 553 6.97 -28.58 -9.27
C VAL A 553 5.46 -28.41 -9.17
N LEU A 554 4.81 -28.04 -10.28
CA LEU A 554 3.36 -28.04 -10.44
C LEU A 554 2.96 -29.10 -11.47
N ASN A 555 1.99 -29.94 -11.15
CA ASN A 555 1.40 -30.89 -12.11
C ASN A 555 -0.01 -30.44 -12.50
N PHE A 556 -0.37 -30.71 -13.76
CA PHE A 556 -1.67 -30.41 -14.35
C PHE A 556 -2.21 -31.71 -14.95
N ASP A 557 -3.25 -32.27 -14.33
CA ASP A 557 -3.96 -33.48 -14.77
C ASP A 557 -5.41 -33.11 -15.13
N ASP A 558 -5.72 -33.07 -16.43
CA ASP A 558 -7.03 -32.69 -17.00
C ASP A 558 -7.65 -31.37 -16.46
N VAL A 559 -6.81 -30.39 -16.11
CA VAL A 559 -7.21 -29.14 -15.42
C VAL A 559 -8.12 -28.27 -16.29
N LEU A 560 -9.38 -28.14 -15.90
CA LEU A 560 -10.39 -27.37 -16.65
C LEU A 560 -10.29 -25.87 -16.36
N ILE A 561 -10.04 -25.08 -17.40
CA ILE A 561 -9.87 -23.63 -17.34
C ILE A 561 -11.06 -22.94 -18.03
N PRO A 562 -11.82 -22.08 -17.34
CA PRO A 562 -12.91 -21.32 -17.96
C PRO A 562 -12.42 -20.45 -19.12
N LYS A 563 -13.26 -20.26 -20.15
CA LYS A 563 -12.90 -19.39 -21.31
C LYS A 563 -12.47 -17.97 -20.89
N GLY A 564 -13.05 -17.43 -19.82
CA GLY A 564 -12.72 -16.10 -19.28
C GLY A 564 -11.32 -15.99 -18.65
N ASN A 565 -10.63 -17.11 -18.42
CA ASN A 565 -9.30 -17.15 -17.83
C ASN A 565 -8.17 -17.19 -18.88
N LEU A 566 -8.49 -16.97 -20.17
CA LEU A 566 -7.50 -16.74 -21.22
C LEU A 566 -6.81 -15.38 -21.02
N LEU A 567 -5.51 -15.36 -20.79
CA LEU A 567 -4.75 -14.12 -20.67
C LEU A 567 -4.31 -13.63 -22.06
N GLY A 568 -5.03 -12.65 -22.60
CA GLY A 568 -4.78 -12.07 -23.91
C GLY A 568 -5.33 -12.93 -25.06
N GLU A 569 -4.51 -13.19 -26.07
CA GLU A 569 -4.88 -13.90 -27.29
C GLU A 569 -4.24 -15.30 -27.41
N GLU A 570 -4.96 -16.24 -28.03
CA GLU A 570 -4.46 -17.56 -28.38
C GLU A 570 -3.17 -17.48 -29.23
N GLY A 571 -2.18 -18.30 -28.88
CA GLY A 571 -0.89 -18.37 -29.58
C GLY A 571 0.04 -17.16 -29.38
N GLN A 572 -0.35 -16.14 -28.60
CA GLN A 572 0.49 -14.98 -28.31
C GLN A 572 1.28 -15.10 -26.99
N GLY A 573 1.07 -16.17 -26.21
CA GLY A 573 1.67 -16.36 -24.89
C GLY A 573 3.20 -16.28 -24.88
N TYR A 574 3.87 -16.74 -25.95
CA TYR A 574 5.33 -16.60 -26.07
C TYR A 574 5.80 -15.14 -26.12
N LYS A 575 5.00 -14.22 -26.69
CA LYS A 575 5.29 -12.77 -26.70
C LYS A 575 5.11 -12.17 -25.33
N TYR A 576 4.02 -12.55 -24.65
CA TYR A 576 3.71 -12.08 -23.31
C TYR A 576 4.82 -12.50 -22.34
N ALA A 577 5.21 -13.78 -22.37
CA ALA A 577 6.31 -14.31 -21.58
C ALA A 577 7.62 -13.53 -21.79
N ILE A 578 8.10 -13.37 -23.03
CA ILE A 578 9.38 -12.68 -23.26
C ILE A 578 9.31 -11.18 -22.97
N SER A 579 8.17 -10.53 -23.17
CA SER A 579 8.01 -9.11 -22.82
C SER A 579 8.11 -8.90 -21.31
N VAL A 580 7.39 -9.71 -20.54
CA VAL A 580 7.32 -9.63 -19.08
C VAL A 580 8.66 -10.01 -18.44
N LEU A 581 9.32 -11.06 -18.94
CA LEU A 581 10.69 -11.43 -18.52
C LEU A 581 11.77 -10.39 -18.89
N ASN A 582 11.49 -9.37 -19.72
CA ASN A 582 12.42 -8.26 -19.89
C ASN A 582 12.31 -7.24 -18.73
N GLU A 583 11.16 -7.18 -18.06
CA GLU A 583 10.93 -6.32 -16.89
C GLU A 583 11.35 -7.03 -15.61
N GLY A 584 11.03 -8.32 -15.45
CA GLY A 584 11.52 -9.16 -14.35
C GLY A 584 13.05 -9.16 -14.24
N ARG A 585 13.78 -9.20 -15.36
CA ARG A 585 15.25 -9.04 -15.35
C ARG A 585 15.75 -7.75 -14.69
N ILE A 586 14.97 -6.67 -14.68
CA ILE A 586 15.35 -5.43 -14.00
C ILE A 586 15.12 -5.58 -12.48
N GLY A 587 14.00 -6.18 -12.06
CA GLY A 587 13.75 -6.53 -10.65
C GLY A 587 14.83 -7.47 -10.09
N ILE A 588 15.17 -8.52 -10.82
CA ILE A 588 16.24 -9.45 -10.49
C ILE A 588 17.62 -8.75 -10.45
N ALA A 589 17.85 -7.74 -11.29
CA ALA A 589 19.07 -6.95 -11.25
C ALA A 589 19.11 -6.02 -10.02
N ALA A 590 17.96 -5.49 -9.60
CA ALA A 590 17.79 -4.76 -8.34
C ALA A 590 18.02 -5.67 -7.14
N GLN A 591 17.40 -6.86 -7.10
CA GLN A 591 17.62 -7.88 -6.06
C GLN A 591 19.11 -8.22 -5.91
N MET A 592 19.82 -8.42 -7.03
CA MET A 592 21.26 -8.72 -6.98
C MET A 592 22.10 -7.51 -6.56
N THR A 593 21.67 -6.27 -6.86
CA THR A 593 22.36 -5.05 -6.43
C THR A 593 22.17 -4.80 -4.93
N GLY A 594 20.95 -4.99 -4.41
CA GLY A 594 20.62 -4.88 -2.99
C GLY A 594 21.32 -5.93 -2.15
N LEU A 595 21.30 -7.21 -2.59
CA LEU A 595 22.07 -8.30 -1.99
C LEU A 595 23.56 -7.96 -1.92
N ALA A 596 24.14 -7.45 -3.01
CA ALA A 596 25.55 -7.05 -3.04
C ALA A 596 25.84 -5.94 -2.02
N LEU A 597 24.94 -4.95 -1.90
CA LEU A 597 25.06 -3.89 -0.89
C LEU A 597 24.94 -4.45 0.54
N GLY A 598 23.92 -5.25 0.85
CA GLY A 598 23.72 -5.80 2.21
C GLY A 598 24.87 -6.71 2.65
N ALA A 599 25.42 -7.51 1.74
CA ALA A 599 26.63 -8.31 2.00
C ALA A 599 27.86 -7.42 2.25
N TRP A 600 28.01 -6.32 1.49
CA TRP A 600 29.08 -5.35 1.69
C TRP A 600 28.94 -4.60 3.00
N GLU A 601 27.75 -4.10 3.34
CA GLU A 601 27.44 -3.39 4.59
C GLU A 601 27.75 -4.25 5.82
N ASN A 602 27.21 -5.47 5.86
CA ASN A 602 27.46 -6.42 6.95
C ASN A 602 28.97 -6.70 7.16
N ALA A 603 29.74 -6.87 6.09
CA ALA A 603 31.19 -7.05 6.21
C ALA A 603 31.93 -5.74 6.55
N ALA A 604 31.51 -4.60 5.99
CA ALA A 604 32.07 -3.27 6.24
C ALA A 604 31.95 -2.89 7.73
N HIS A 605 30.77 -3.09 8.34
CA HIS A 605 30.57 -2.89 9.77
C HIS A 605 31.56 -3.73 10.60
N TYR A 606 31.66 -5.04 10.31
CA TYR A 606 32.56 -5.95 11.01
C TYR A 606 34.05 -5.57 10.90
N VAL A 607 34.52 -5.21 9.71
CA VAL A 607 35.96 -4.92 9.50
C VAL A 607 36.38 -3.54 10.00
N TRP A 608 35.50 -2.53 9.99
CA TRP A 608 35.84 -1.17 10.42
C TRP A 608 35.48 -0.86 11.88
N ASN A 609 34.63 -1.65 12.55
CA ASN A 609 34.25 -1.39 13.94
C ASN A 609 34.70 -2.49 14.91
N ASP A 610 34.41 -3.76 14.57
CA ASP A 610 34.45 -4.84 15.56
C ASP A 610 35.79 -5.58 15.59
N ARG A 611 36.33 -5.94 14.41
CA ARG A 611 37.44 -6.89 14.32
C ARG A 611 38.80 -6.21 14.26
N ARG A 612 39.66 -6.50 15.23
CA ARG A 612 41.09 -6.14 15.23
C ARG A 612 42.02 -7.33 15.04
N GLN A 613 43.10 -7.15 14.29
CA GLN A 613 44.27 -8.04 14.19
C GLN A 613 45.55 -7.20 14.03
N PHE A 614 46.71 -7.74 14.44
CA PHE A 614 48.01 -7.03 14.40
C PHE A 614 47.98 -5.58 14.98
N GLY A 615 47.12 -5.35 15.98
CA GLY A 615 46.94 -4.06 16.67
C GLY A 615 45.90 -3.10 16.07
N GLN A 616 45.48 -3.29 14.81
CA GLN A 616 44.57 -2.39 14.08
C GLN A 616 43.28 -3.10 13.65
N LEU A 617 42.27 -2.35 13.22
CA LEU A 617 41.03 -2.86 12.63
C LEU A 617 41.30 -3.50 11.28
N ILE A 618 40.49 -4.49 10.88
CA ILE A 618 40.68 -5.16 9.58
C ILE A 618 40.54 -4.15 8.41
N GLY A 619 39.63 -3.19 8.51
CA GLY A 619 39.45 -2.13 7.52
C GLY A 619 40.52 -1.03 7.52
N GLU A 620 41.48 -1.06 8.46
CA GLU A 620 42.64 -0.16 8.45
C GLU A 620 43.77 -0.68 7.53
N PHE A 621 43.79 -1.98 7.19
CA PHE A 621 44.75 -2.51 6.22
C PHE A 621 44.43 -2.08 4.78
N GLN A 622 45.40 -1.46 4.10
CA GLN A 622 45.28 -1.03 2.70
C GLN A 622 44.76 -2.13 1.75
N GLY A 623 45.21 -3.38 1.94
CA GLY A 623 44.75 -4.52 1.14
C GLY A 623 43.26 -4.83 1.28
N MET A 624 42.64 -4.48 2.42
CA MET A 624 41.20 -4.58 2.63
C MET A 624 40.47 -3.37 2.05
N GLN A 625 41.02 -2.16 2.27
CA GLN A 625 40.46 -0.91 1.73
C GLN A 625 40.32 -0.94 0.20
N HIS A 626 41.33 -1.45 -0.51
CA HIS A 626 41.26 -1.62 -1.97
C HIS A 626 40.13 -2.56 -2.41
N GLN A 627 39.90 -3.66 -1.70
CA GLN A 627 38.84 -4.62 -2.02
C GLN A 627 37.45 -4.05 -1.75
N LEU A 628 37.27 -3.40 -0.59
CA LEU A 628 36.00 -2.78 -0.19
C LEU A 628 35.64 -1.63 -1.14
N ALA A 629 36.61 -0.80 -1.54
CA ALA A 629 36.40 0.28 -2.52
C ALA A 629 36.08 -0.26 -3.93
N GLN A 630 36.78 -1.30 -4.39
CA GLN A 630 36.48 -1.96 -5.68
C GLN A 630 35.07 -2.54 -5.69
N ALA A 631 34.67 -3.25 -4.63
CA ALA A 631 33.34 -3.82 -4.48
C ALA A 631 32.23 -2.77 -4.47
N TYR A 632 32.41 -1.67 -3.71
CA TYR A 632 31.44 -0.57 -3.70
C TYR A 632 31.34 0.14 -5.06
N THR A 633 32.46 0.29 -5.77
CA THR A 633 32.48 0.79 -7.17
C THR A 633 31.68 -0.10 -8.11
N GLU A 634 31.78 -1.42 -7.96
CA GLU A 634 31.00 -2.39 -8.74
C GLU A 634 29.49 -2.37 -8.40
N ILE A 635 29.12 -2.19 -7.12
CA ILE A 635 27.72 -2.01 -6.70
C ILE A 635 27.14 -0.73 -7.33
N ALA A 636 27.85 0.39 -7.25
CA ALA A 636 27.41 1.66 -7.83
C ALA A 636 27.23 1.56 -9.36
N ALA A 637 28.14 0.86 -10.05
CA ALA A 637 28.02 0.58 -11.48
C ALA A 637 26.83 -0.34 -11.81
N ALA A 638 26.52 -1.32 -10.95
CA ALA A 638 25.32 -2.16 -11.09
C ALA A 638 24.03 -1.34 -10.93
N ARG A 639 23.90 -0.57 -9.85
CA ARG A 639 22.74 0.30 -9.58
C ARG A 639 22.47 1.27 -10.74
N ALA A 640 23.51 1.89 -11.29
CA ALA A 640 23.40 2.77 -12.45
C ALA A 640 22.83 2.06 -13.71
N LEU A 641 23.19 0.80 -13.95
CA LEU A 641 22.62 0.00 -15.04
C LEU A 641 21.15 -0.38 -14.76
N VAL A 642 20.81 -0.76 -13.53
CA VAL A 642 19.43 -1.10 -13.12
C VAL A 642 18.51 0.10 -13.32
N TYR A 643 18.86 1.25 -12.75
CA TYR A 643 18.01 2.45 -12.79
C TYR A 643 17.92 3.03 -14.21
N ASN A 644 18.97 2.93 -15.02
CA ASN A 644 18.89 3.26 -16.46
C ASN A 644 17.91 2.34 -17.21
N ALA A 645 17.91 1.04 -16.96
CA ALA A 645 16.95 0.13 -17.57
C ALA A 645 15.50 0.44 -17.13
N ALA A 646 15.30 0.73 -15.84
CA ALA A 646 14.01 1.11 -15.27
C ALA A 646 13.46 2.40 -15.89
N ARG A 647 14.22 3.50 -15.84
CA ARG A 647 13.78 4.79 -16.42
C ARG A 647 13.58 4.73 -17.94
N LYS A 648 14.29 3.85 -18.66
CA LYS A 648 14.03 3.61 -20.09
C LYS A 648 12.73 2.85 -20.37
N LYS A 649 12.29 1.92 -19.50
CA LYS A 649 10.93 1.34 -19.56
C LYS A 649 9.89 2.45 -19.42
N GLU A 650 10.04 3.28 -18.39
CA GLU A 650 9.09 4.36 -18.06
C GLU A 650 8.98 5.41 -19.18
N ALA A 651 10.11 5.80 -19.77
CA ALA A 651 10.17 6.68 -20.93
C ALA A 651 9.65 6.04 -22.24
N GLY A 652 9.16 4.79 -22.22
CA GLY A 652 8.66 4.08 -23.40
C GLY A 652 9.72 3.75 -24.46
N GLN A 653 11.00 3.71 -24.07
CA GLN A 653 12.12 3.42 -24.95
C GLN A 653 12.36 1.90 -25.07
N ASP A 654 13.24 1.48 -25.99
CA ASP A 654 13.74 0.11 -26.00
C ASP A 654 14.78 -0.06 -24.88
N PHE A 655 14.42 -0.89 -23.89
CA PHE A 655 15.22 -1.20 -22.70
C PHE A 655 15.71 -2.66 -22.68
N VAL A 656 15.44 -3.46 -23.72
CA VAL A 656 15.67 -4.92 -23.68
C VAL A 656 17.16 -5.25 -23.58
N GLN A 657 18.04 -4.45 -24.20
CA GLN A 657 19.48 -4.60 -24.05
C GLN A 657 19.94 -4.17 -22.64
N ASP A 658 19.42 -3.06 -22.14
CA ASP A 658 19.78 -2.48 -20.85
C ASP A 658 19.41 -3.41 -19.69
N ALA A 659 18.21 -3.99 -19.70
CA ALA A 659 17.78 -5.00 -18.74
C ALA A 659 18.68 -6.25 -18.76
N ALA A 660 19.05 -6.73 -19.95
CA ALA A 660 19.98 -7.86 -20.08
C ALA A 660 21.38 -7.52 -19.56
N MET A 661 21.89 -6.30 -19.81
CA MET A 661 23.18 -5.83 -19.30
C MET A 661 23.16 -5.65 -17.78
N ALA A 662 22.12 -5.02 -17.22
CA ALA A 662 21.94 -4.84 -15.78
C ALA A 662 21.89 -6.19 -15.05
N LYS A 663 21.03 -7.12 -15.50
CA LYS A 663 20.88 -8.45 -14.90
C LYS A 663 22.16 -9.27 -15.00
N LEU A 664 22.85 -9.22 -16.14
CA LEU A 664 24.14 -9.87 -16.33
C LEU A 664 25.20 -9.33 -15.37
N TYR A 665 25.33 -8.01 -15.26
CA TYR A 665 26.37 -7.38 -14.46
C TYR A 665 26.08 -7.50 -12.95
N ALA A 666 24.88 -7.11 -12.50
CA ALA A 666 24.49 -7.18 -11.10
C ALA A 666 24.61 -8.61 -10.52
N SER A 667 24.19 -9.64 -11.25
CA SER A 667 24.36 -11.04 -10.79
C SER A 667 25.82 -11.50 -10.70
N GLN A 668 26.73 -10.90 -11.45
CA GLN A 668 28.17 -11.15 -11.33
C GLN A 668 28.79 -10.36 -10.18
N VAL A 669 28.36 -9.11 -9.96
CA VAL A 669 28.76 -8.29 -8.80
C VAL A 669 28.32 -8.96 -7.50
N ALA A 670 27.04 -9.33 -7.38
CA ALA A 670 26.50 -10.05 -6.22
C ALA A 670 27.34 -11.28 -5.85
N GLY A 671 27.66 -12.12 -6.84
CA GLY A 671 28.46 -13.33 -6.62
C GLY A 671 29.93 -13.07 -6.26
N ARG A 672 30.53 -11.95 -6.68
CA ARG A 672 31.86 -11.53 -6.23
C ARG A 672 31.80 -10.95 -4.82
N VAL A 673 30.99 -9.90 -4.63
CA VAL A 673 30.96 -9.12 -3.39
C VAL A 673 30.52 -9.95 -2.19
N SER A 674 29.50 -10.81 -2.33
CA SER A 674 29.08 -11.68 -1.22
C SER A 674 30.10 -12.78 -0.90
N GLY A 675 30.83 -13.29 -1.90
CA GLY A 675 31.96 -14.21 -1.67
C GLY A 675 33.11 -13.53 -0.95
N SER A 676 33.49 -12.32 -1.39
CA SER A 676 34.51 -11.53 -0.72
C SER A 676 34.08 -11.09 0.69
N ALA A 677 32.79 -10.81 0.94
CA ALA A 677 32.27 -10.52 2.28
C ALA A 677 32.50 -11.67 3.27
N VAL A 678 32.31 -12.92 2.83
CA VAL A 678 32.67 -14.12 3.61
C VAL A 678 34.17 -14.15 3.91
N GLU A 679 35.03 -13.87 2.93
CA GLU A 679 36.49 -13.83 3.11
C GLU A 679 36.94 -12.68 4.04
N TRP A 680 36.34 -11.49 3.94
CA TRP A 680 36.68 -10.31 4.75
C TRP A 680 36.31 -10.48 6.23
N MET A 681 35.22 -11.20 6.51
CA MET A 681 34.84 -11.59 7.88
C MET A 681 35.57 -12.87 8.35
N GLY A 682 36.29 -13.55 7.46
CA GLY A 682 37.06 -14.76 7.74
C GLY A 682 36.20 -15.87 8.35
N GLY A 683 36.65 -16.41 9.49
CA GLY A 683 35.91 -17.46 10.20
C GLY A 683 34.47 -17.08 10.56
N MET A 684 34.20 -15.80 10.89
CA MET A 684 32.85 -15.33 11.19
C MET A 684 31.96 -15.22 9.94
N GLY A 685 32.56 -15.04 8.76
CA GLY A 685 31.83 -15.02 7.50
C GLY A 685 31.35 -16.40 7.04
N PHE A 686 32.03 -17.46 7.50
CA PHE A 686 31.77 -18.85 7.10
C PHE A 686 30.82 -19.60 8.07
N VAL A 687 30.68 -19.13 9.32
CA VAL A 687 29.72 -19.72 10.28
C VAL A 687 28.35 -19.07 10.14
N ARG A 688 27.31 -19.88 10.33
CA ARG A 688 25.90 -19.48 10.20
C ARG A 688 25.36 -18.79 11.46
N GLU A 689 26.18 -17.94 12.07
CA GLU A 689 25.80 -17.03 13.16
C GLU A 689 25.49 -15.63 12.60
N GLY A 690 26.27 -15.18 11.60
CA GLY A 690 25.97 -14.00 10.79
C GLY A 690 25.32 -14.34 9.44
N ILE A 691 25.01 -13.31 8.65
CA ILE A 691 24.29 -13.44 7.37
C ILE A 691 25.18 -13.57 6.11
N ALA A 692 26.50 -13.45 6.25
CA ALA A 692 27.43 -13.39 5.10
C ALA A 692 27.35 -14.65 4.22
N GLU A 693 27.38 -15.84 4.82
CA GLU A 693 27.27 -17.10 4.08
C GLU A 693 25.91 -17.27 3.41
N LYS A 694 24.82 -16.80 4.04
CA LYS A 694 23.48 -16.76 3.42
C LYS A 694 23.47 -15.86 2.19
N MET A 695 23.96 -14.63 2.30
CA MET A 695 24.05 -13.72 1.15
C MET A 695 24.88 -14.33 0.01
N PHE A 696 25.97 -15.05 0.31
CA PHE A 696 26.74 -15.76 -0.70
C PHE A 696 25.96 -16.91 -1.36
N ARG A 697 25.26 -17.75 -0.59
CA ARG A 697 24.37 -18.80 -1.10
C ARG A 697 23.27 -18.24 -1.99
N ASP A 698 22.65 -17.15 -1.55
CA ASP A 698 21.55 -16.47 -2.24
C ASP A 698 22.01 -15.84 -3.55
N SER A 699 23.22 -15.24 -3.59
CA SER A 699 23.78 -14.60 -4.81
C SER A 699 23.84 -15.56 -6.01
N LYS A 700 23.98 -16.87 -5.77
CA LYS A 700 24.28 -17.84 -6.80
C LYS A 700 23.12 -18.01 -7.80
N ILE A 701 21.87 -17.82 -7.35
CA ILE A 701 20.69 -17.93 -8.24
C ILE A 701 20.65 -16.80 -9.28
N GLY A 702 21.25 -15.65 -8.95
CA GLY A 702 21.42 -14.46 -9.81
C GLY A 702 21.79 -14.78 -11.26
N ALA A 703 22.74 -15.69 -11.44
CA ALA A 703 23.29 -16.08 -12.74
C ALA A 703 22.41 -17.09 -13.53
N ILE A 704 21.30 -17.57 -12.96
CA ILE A 704 20.60 -18.80 -13.38
C ILE A 704 19.14 -18.55 -13.81
N TYR A 705 18.26 -18.17 -12.88
CA TYR A 705 16.84 -17.87 -13.16
C TYR A 705 16.67 -16.68 -14.12
N GLU A 706 15.45 -16.41 -14.62
CA GLU A 706 15.13 -15.19 -15.41
C GLU A 706 15.99 -15.00 -16.69
N GLY A 707 16.51 -16.12 -17.19
CA GLY A 707 17.55 -16.19 -18.22
C GLY A 707 18.94 -16.20 -17.59
N THR A 708 19.67 -17.29 -17.81
CA THR A 708 21.05 -17.45 -17.37
C THR A 708 21.95 -16.35 -17.93
N SER A 709 23.13 -16.12 -17.34
CA SER A 709 24.11 -15.16 -17.87
C SER A 709 24.41 -15.35 -19.37
N ASN A 710 24.40 -16.59 -19.87
CA ASN A 710 24.57 -16.90 -21.29
C ASN A 710 23.38 -16.46 -22.16
N ILE A 711 22.14 -16.52 -21.64
CA ILE A 711 20.94 -16.00 -22.33
C ILE A 711 20.95 -14.47 -22.36
N GLN A 712 21.45 -13.81 -21.31
CA GLN A 712 21.65 -12.35 -21.33
C GLN A 712 22.72 -11.97 -22.37
N LEU A 713 23.89 -12.62 -22.36
CA LEU A 713 24.93 -12.44 -23.38
C LEU A 713 24.41 -12.69 -24.80
N GLN A 714 23.61 -13.74 -25.01
CA GLN A 714 23.02 -14.02 -26.33
C GLN A 714 22.03 -12.92 -26.75
N THR A 715 21.29 -12.34 -25.82
CA THR A 715 20.33 -11.25 -26.07
C THR A 715 21.07 -9.97 -26.47
N ILE A 716 22.10 -9.60 -25.70
CA ILE A 716 22.97 -8.45 -25.99
C ILE A 716 23.66 -8.63 -27.36
N ALA A 717 24.25 -9.80 -27.61
CA ALA A 717 24.94 -10.09 -28.86
C ALA A 717 24.01 -10.03 -30.09
N LYS A 718 22.76 -10.52 -29.98
CA LYS A 718 21.75 -10.43 -31.06
C LYS A 718 21.35 -8.97 -31.36
N LEU A 719 21.22 -8.13 -30.34
CA LEU A 719 20.85 -6.72 -30.50
C LEU A 719 22.00 -5.90 -31.09
N LEU A 720 23.24 -6.10 -30.61
CA LEU A 720 24.45 -5.53 -31.20
C LEU A 720 24.65 -5.99 -32.66
N GLN A 721 24.46 -7.29 -32.95
CA GLN A 721 24.53 -7.80 -34.32
C GLN A 721 23.52 -7.10 -35.23
N LYS A 722 22.28 -6.91 -34.78
CA LYS A 722 21.24 -6.17 -35.52
C LYS A 722 21.60 -4.69 -35.73
N GLN A 723 22.34 -4.07 -34.81
CA GLN A 723 22.77 -2.67 -34.90
C GLN A 723 23.93 -2.46 -35.89
N TYR A 724 24.87 -3.41 -35.98
CA TYR A 724 26.12 -3.25 -36.74
C TYR A 724 26.21 -4.08 -38.03
N THR A 725 25.30 -5.04 -38.26
CA THR A 725 25.16 -5.70 -39.57
C THR A 725 24.48 -4.76 -40.57
N ARG A 726 24.92 -4.76 -41.83
CA ARG A 726 24.37 -3.98 -42.94
C ARG A 726 23.65 -4.87 -43.93
#